data_AF-A0A066X4N2-F1
#
_entry.id   AF-A0A066X4N2-F1
#
_cell.length_a   1.000
_cell.length_b   1.000
_cell.length_c   1.000
_cell.angle_alpha   90.00
_cell.angle_beta   90.00
_cell.angle_gamma   90.00
#
_symmetry.space_group_name_H-M   'P 1'
#
loop_
_entity.id
_entity.type
_entity.pdbx_description
1 polymer ?
#
loop_
_entity_poly.entity_id
_entity_poly.type
_entity_poly.pdbx_seq_one_letter_code
_entity_poly.pdbx_strand_id
1 'polypeptide(L)'
;MDERPTKKRKVRKGTRSCWQCRKRKIRCEFASNEEETCNGCQTRGTVCVSQEFADQEQSSPPERGLVQRLSRLEELMLKLADKVGPDASAINKAITPAPSVDGSSQAVPTSRSPPPDLARPSTKITLSSSSAPGLGPSQPSRNRGARNGSKYDELCRELHSAFPSLHAAKTIVDVSRGPVFILVMFYTNQDIFEGKSPTVASLTSMPDVTNHPALLAKYLLQLAICLQQMPPSLDASQLQLGLGGSAQEKMNEWVTAASLVTSNDELLGSAEGLGCLLLQGFYLINSGNLRKAWLVMRRALSLAQLMGIDTDGARSMKSCDPATDPNTIPTSQALWHRINFCDRYISLLLGLSAGSQDNSFMSDESLAWDTAMERLEKKYSVIALRVIERNRAPVHEAYAITQSIDCELENAARAMGRTWWEIPSLPEHNDMLANMSTMSHLMLQIHHHTLLIMLHLPYMLRNQTNSRFDYNRNTCLGSSRAVLKRCIIFRTANDTAFSCRHIDYSSLTASMTLLLGHLSRPPNVREEDWSRQRNEDRALAENVMAKMEELAVLNDDKLSCESAGIIRQLLPIVDSCSGADPARLACDEARRNLQLTIPYLGVININTTANQAAEPPHAVDLSHSQLPTPSNNTTTTTVSSEAYQDTPPPALSLEAFLGTDNTIPHEDVGAGLSADCLGGWPCPGITAEAGDWTFQGVDTTFWSLLNCGVSSDFTR
;
A
#
# COMPACT_ATOMS: atom_id res chain seq x y z
N MET A 1 -9.85 -46.78 -42.44
CA MET A 1 -9.22 -45.61 -41.78
C MET A 1 -9.20 -45.89 -40.30
N ASP A 2 -8.08 -45.64 -39.63
CA ASP A 2 -7.81 -46.21 -38.31
C ASP A 2 -8.64 -45.62 -37.16
N GLU A 3 -9.11 -46.51 -36.29
CA GLU A 3 -9.46 -46.14 -34.92
C GLU A 3 -8.18 -45.80 -34.14
N ARG A 4 -8.14 -44.61 -33.51
CA ARG A 4 -7.05 -44.26 -32.59
C ARG A 4 -7.32 -44.90 -31.22
N PRO A 5 -6.37 -45.66 -30.63
CA PRO A 5 -6.62 -46.37 -29.38
C PRO A 5 -6.77 -45.40 -28.20
N THR A 6 -7.89 -45.47 -27.49
CA THR A 6 -8.08 -44.74 -26.23
C THR A 6 -7.20 -45.35 -25.14
N LYS A 7 -6.49 -44.50 -24.37
CA LYS A 7 -5.48 -44.94 -23.39
C LYS A 7 -6.11 -45.70 -22.23
N LYS A 8 -5.97 -47.03 -22.20
CA LYS A 8 -6.46 -47.87 -21.09
C LYS A 8 -5.69 -47.58 -19.80
N ARG A 9 -6.43 -47.41 -18.69
CA ARG A 9 -5.87 -47.11 -17.35
C ARG A 9 -5.66 -48.41 -16.55
N LYS A 10 -4.52 -48.57 -15.88
CA LYS A 10 -4.27 -49.73 -15.00
C LYS A 10 -5.19 -49.70 -13.78
N VAL A 11 -6.22 -50.55 -13.79
CA VAL A 11 -7.06 -50.91 -12.63
C VAL A 11 -6.51 -52.20 -11.99
N ARG A 12 -6.75 -52.43 -10.69
CA ARG A 12 -6.37 -53.71 -10.03
C ARG A 12 -7.17 -54.86 -10.65
N LYS A 13 -6.51 -55.99 -10.94
CA LYS A 13 -7.18 -57.20 -11.44
C LYS A 13 -8.26 -57.64 -10.43
N GLY A 14 -9.42 -58.04 -10.93
CA GLY A 14 -10.54 -58.57 -10.12
C GLY A 14 -11.54 -57.54 -9.58
N THR A 15 -11.40 -56.24 -9.86
CA THR A 15 -12.38 -55.21 -9.43
C THR A 15 -12.87 -54.34 -10.59
N ARG A 16 -13.94 -54.78 -11.28
CA ARG A 16 -14.67 -53.97 -12.28
C ARG A 16 -15.47 -52.88 -11.56
N SER A 17 -15.30 -51.62 -11.96
CA SER A 17 -16.13 -50.51 -11.46
C SER A 17 -16.26 -49.39 -12.49
N CYS A 18 -17.44 -48.77 -12.58
CA CYS A 18 -17.76 -47.75 -13.58
C CYS A 18 -17.52 -46.32 -13.07
N TRP A 19 -17.43 -45.34 -13.99
CA TRP A 19 -17.27 -43.93 -13.65
C TRP A 19 -18.49 -43.34 -12.92
N GLN A 20 -19.72 -43.71 -13.30
CA GLN A 20 -20.95 -43.20 -12.69
C GLN A 20 -21.08 -43.59 -11.20
N CYS A 21 -20.84 -44.85 -10.83
CA CYS A 21 -20.85 -45.28 -9.43
C CYS A 21 -19.72 -44.62 -8.61
N ARG A 22 -18.54 -44.40 -9.22
CA ARG A 22 -17.43 -43.68 -8.60
C ARG A 22 -17.74 -42.19 -8.36
N LYS A 23 -18.28 -41.48 -9.36
CA LYS A 23 -18.73 -40.08 -9.23
C LYS A 23 -19.74 -39.92 -8.10
N ARG A 24 -20.63 -40.92 -7.93
CA ARG A 24 -21.67 -40.97 -6.89
C ARG A 24 -21.22 -41.60 -5.56
N LYS A 25 -19.96 -42.05 -5.43
CA LYS A 25 -19.41 -42.76 -4.26
C LYS A 25 -20.23 -43.99 -3.78
N ILE A 26 -20.90 -44.69 -4.70
CA ILE A 26 -21.70 -45.90 -4.40
C ILE A 26 -21.00 -47.18 -4.85
N ARG A 27 -21.38 -48.32 -4.26
CA ARG A 27 -20.87 -49.65 -4.64
C ARG A 27 -21.28 -49.98 -6.08
N CYS A 28 -20.38 -50.60 -6.83
CA CYS A 28 -20.58 -51.00 -8.22
C CYS A 28 -20.66 -52.53 -8.29
N GLU A 29 -21.83 -53.06 -8.61
CA GLU A 29 -22.13 -54.50 -8.61
C GLU A 29 -22.83 -54.88 -9.91
N PHE A 30 -22.46 -56.02 -10.48
CA PHE A 30 -23.04 -56.62 -11.68
C PHE A 30 -23.71 -57.94 -11.25
N ALA A 31 -24.79 -58.37 -11.90
CA ALA A 31 -25.44 -59.64 -11.59
C ALA A 31 -24.66 -60.83 -12.17
N SER A 32 -23.89 -60.63 -13.24
CA SER A 32 -22.94 -61.62 -13.77
C SER A 32 -21.58 -61.01 -14.17
N ASN A 33 -20.58 -61.87 -14.41
CA ASN A 33 -19.28 -61.43 -14.94
C ASN A 33 -19.33 -61.01 -16.42
N GLU A 34 -20.36 -61.42 -17.16
CA GLU A 34 -20.52 -61.20 -18.60
C GLU A 34 -21.32 -59.92 -18.92
N GLU A 35 -22.03 -59.36 -17.93
CA GLU A 35 -22.75 -58.09 -18.11
C GLU A 35 -21.79 -56.90 -18.28
N GLU A 36 -22.12 -56.02 -19.23
CA GLU A 36 -21.40 -54.76 -19.47
C GLU A 36 -21.90 -53.62 -18.58
N THR A 37 -23.16 -53.67 -18.14
CA THR A 37 -23.82 -52.65 -17.31
C THR A 37 -24.02 -53.14 -15.89
N CYS A 38 -23.58 -52.36 -14.90
CA CYS A 38 -23.79 -52.68 -13.48
C CYS A 38 -25.22 -52.36 -13.02
N ASN A 39 -25.72 -53.09 -12.03
CA ASN A 39 -27.07 -52.99 -11.48
C ASN A 39 -27.44 -51.53 -11.13
N GLY A 40 -26.52 -50.84 -10.44
CA GLY A 40 -26.68 -49.44 -10.02
C GLY A 40 -26.77 -48.41 -11.16
N CYS A 41 -26.34 -48.77 -12.38
CA CYS A 41 -26.56 -48.00 -13.60
C CYS A 41 -27.84 -48.44 -14.33
N GLN A 42 -28.11 -49.75 -14.39
CA GLN A 42 -29.29 -50.33 -15.02
C GLN A 42 -30.59 -49.80 -14.41
N THR A 43 -30.73 -49.83 -13.09
CA THR A 43 -31.90 -49.29 -12.36
C THR A 43 -32.08 -47.77 -12.54
N ARG A 44 -31.06 -47.06 -13.04
CA ARG A 44 -31.06 -45.60 -13.23
C ARG A 44 -31.11 -45.16 -14.70
N GLY A 45 -31.08 -46.10 -15.65
CA GLY A 45 -31.02 -45.80 -17.08
C GLY A 45 -29.77 -45.02 -17.52
N THR A 46 -28.67 -45.07 -16.76
CA THR A 46 -27.44 -44.28 -17.05
C THR A 46 -26.33 -45.13 -17.67
N VAL A 47 -25.62 -44.60 -18.67
CA VAL A 47 -24.53 -45.29 -19.38
C VAL A 47 -23.43 -45.75 -18.41
N CYS A 48 -23.00 -47.01 -18.55
CA CYS A 48 -22.10 -47.67 -17.60
C CYS A 48 -20.65 -47.84 -18.11
N VAL A 49 -19.92 -46.73 -18.23
CA VAL A 49 -18.52 -46.76 -18.71
C VAL A 49 -17.56 -47.30 -17.64
N SER A 50 -16.83 -48.38 -17.92
CA SER A 50 -15.79 -48.96 -17.05
C SER A 50 -14.59 -48.03 -16.87
N GLN A 51 -14.00 -47.99 -15.67
CA GLN A 51 -12.83 -47.15 -15.33
C GLN A 51 -11.51 -47.55 -15.99
N GLU A 52 -11.47 -48.68 -16.70
CA GLU A 52 -10.35 -49.02 -17.58
C GLU A 52 -10.28 -48.11 -18.82
N PHE A 53 -11.41 -47.51 -19.23
CA PHE A 53 -11.51 -46.52 -20.30
C PHE A 53 -11.50 -45.09 -19.74
N ALA A 54 -11.18 -44.11 -20.59
CA ALA A 54 -11.22 -42.70 -20.24
C ALA A 54 -12.66 -42.22 -19.93
N ASP A 55 -12.80 -41.29 -18.99
CA ASP A 55 -14.08 -40.66 -18.65
C ASP A 55 -14.49 -39.67 -19.75
N GLN A 56 -15.30 -40.12 -20.70
CA GLN A 56 -15.73 -39.32 -21.86
C GLN A 56 -16.68 -38.16 -21.50
N GLU A 57 -17.14 -38.07 -20.24
CA GLU A 57 -18.01 -36.99 -19.76
C GLU A 57 -17.25 -35.78 -19.18
N GLN A 58 -15.91 -35.68 -19.32
CA GLN A 58 -15.16 -34.47 -18.94
C GLN A 58 -15.21 -33.39 -20.05
N SER A 59 -16.42 -32.90 -20.34
CA SER A 59 -16.67 -31.76 -21.23
C SER A 59 -17.71 -30.81 -20.62
N SER A 60 -17.21 -29.79 -19.91
CA SER A 60 -17.95 -28.64 -19.37
C SER A 60 -19.04 -28.90 -18.30
N PRO A 61 -19.34 -27.91 -17.43
CA PRO A 61 -20.60 -27.87 -16.69
C PRO A 61 -21.79 -27.63 -17.65
N PRO A 62 -22.99 -28.16 -17.39
CA PRO A 62 -24.14 -27.98 -18.28
C PRO A 62 -24.80 -26.59 -18.13
N GLU A 63 -24.43 -25.65 -19.01
CA GLU A 63 -24.90 -24.25 -19.03
C GLU A 63 -26.42 -24.08 -19.03
N ARG A 64 -27.18 -25.08 -19.52
CA ARG A 64 -28.66 -25.07 -19.55
C ARG A 64 -29.29 -24.81 -18.18
N GLY A 65 -28.65 -25.26 -17.10
CA GLY A 65 -29.11 -25.01 -15.73
C GLY A 65 -28.86 -23.59 -15.22
N LEU A 66 -27.92 -22.86 -15.83
CA LEU A 66 -27.68 -21.43 -15.55
C LEU A 66 -28.63 -20.56 -16.34
N VAL A 67 -28.82 -20.81 -17.65
CA VAL A 67 -29.75 -20.05 -18.50
C VAL A 67 -31.18 -20.09 -17.93
N GLN A 68 -31.71 -21.27 -17.56
CA GLN A 68 -33.05 -21.37 -16.95
C GLN A 68 -33.16 -20.69 -15.57
N ARG A 69 -32.05 -20.53 -14.83
CA ARG A 69 -32.05 -19.79 -13.56
C ARG A 69 -31.93 -18.28 -13.78
N LEU A 70 -31.19 -17.84 -14.80
CA LEU A 70 -31.09 -16.45 -15.22
C LEU A 70 -32.44 -15.94 -15.74
N SER A 71 -33.07 -16.61 -16.71
CA SER A 71 -34.38 -16.19 -17.23
C SER A 71 -35.47 -16.17 -16.14
N ARG A 72 -35.39 -17.04 -15.12
CA ARG A 72 -36.32 -17.05 -13.98
C ARG A 72 -36.02 -15.97 -12.95
N LEU A 73 -34.75 -15.55 -12.80
CA LEU A 73 -34.36 -14.37 -12.02
C LEU A 73 -34.81 -13.08 -12.73
N GLU A 74 -34.63 -13.02 -14.04
CA GLU A 74 -35.04 -11.92 -14.92
C GLU A 74 -36.58 -11.74 -14.90
N GLU A 75 -37.34 -12.83 -15.01
CA GLU A 75 -38.80 -12.82 -14.85
C GLU A 75 -39.24 -12.40 -13.42
N LEU A 76 -38.46 -12.74 -12.38
CA LEU A 76 -38.73 -12.31 -11.00
C LEU A 76 -38.35 -10.84 -10.76
N MET A 77 -37.28 -10.34 -11.39
CA MET A 77 -36.86 -8.93 -11.32
C MET A 77 -37.84 -8.03 -12.05
N LEU A 78 -38.35 -8.43 -13.21
CA LEU A 78 -39.45 -7.74 -13.90
C LEU A 78 -40.69 -7.64 -13.01
N LYS A 79 -41.08 -8.74 -12.34
CA LYS A 79 -42.20 -8.78 -11.37
C LYS A 79 -41.92 -8.06 -10.04
N LEU A 80 -40.70 -7.58 -9.82
CA LEU A 80 -40.30 -6.73 -8.70
C LEU A 80 -40.29 -5.25 -9.12
N ALA A 81 -39.82 -4.94 -10.33
CA ALA A 81 -39.92 -3.61 -10.93
C ALA A 81 -41.40 -3.17 -11.07
N ASP A 82 -42.27 -4.06 -11.57
CA ASP A 82 -43.73 -3.87 -11.64
C ASP A 82 -44.41 -3.61 -10.28
N LYS A 83 -43.70 -3.81 -9.17
CA LYS A 83 -44.19 -3.62 -7.79
C LYS A 83 -43.52 -2.48 -7.04
N VAL A 84 -42.54 -1.79 -7.65
CA VAL A 84 -41.82 -0.67 -7.03
C VAL A 84 -41.75 0.49 -8.03
N GLY A 85 -42.91 1.03 -8.38
CA GLY A 85 -43.06 2.24 -9.18
C GLY A 85 -44.02 3.23 -8.49
N PRO A 86 -43.56 4.43 -8.07
CA PRO A 86 -44.44 5.54 -7.75
C PRO A 86 -44.95 6.24 -9.03
N ASP A 87 -46.12 6.88 -8.94
CA ASP A 87 -46.95 7.28 -10.08
C ASP A 87 -46.27 8.13 -11.18
N ALA A 88 -46.48 7.71 -12.44
CA ALA A 88 -46.39 8.56 -13.62
C ALA A 88 -47.53 8.19 -14.60
N SER A 89 -48.65 8.93 -14.53
CA SER A 89 -49.86 8.62 -15.31
C SER A 89 -49.82 9.13 -16.75
N ALA A 90 -50.44 8.36 -17.64
CA ALA A 90 -50.41 8.42 -19.11
C ALA A 90 -50.92 9.72 -19.78
N ILE A 91 -50.55 9.87 -21.08
CA ILE A 91 -51.38 10.26 -22.27
C ILE A 91 -50.42 10.54 -23.47
N ASN A 92 -50.64 10.09 -24.73
CA ASN A 92 -51.71 9.31 -25.34
C ASN A 92 -51.22 8.54 -26.62
N LYS A 93 -51.61 7.27 -26.78
CA LYS A 93 -51.83 6.50 -28.03
C LYS A 93 -50.72 6.32 -29.09
N ALA A 94 -50.81 5.19 -29.79
CA ALA A 94 -49.97 4.78 -30.93
C ALA A 94 -50.74 4.83 -32.26
N ILE A 95 -50.03 4.66 -33.40
CA ILE A 95 -50.37 3.80 -34.55
C ILE A 95 -49.22 3.79 -35.58
N THR A 96 -48.90 2.62 -36.13
CA THR A 96 -47.95 2.33 -37.24
C THR A 96 -48.73 2.02 -38.55
N PRO A 97 -48.12 1.90 -39.75
CA PRO A 97 -46.69 1.79 -40.10
C PRO A 97 -46.21 2.73 -41.24
N ALA A 98 -44.95 2.52 -41.67
CA ALA A 98 -44.31 3.06 -42.89
C ALA A 98 -44.75 2.24 -44.16
N PRO A 99 -44.26 2.48 -45.41
CA PRO A 99 -43.15 3.37 -45.84
C PRO A 99 -43.30 4.13 -47.18
N SER A 100 -42.22 4.83 -47.58
CA SER A 100 -41.54 4.76 -48.92
C SER A 100 -41.43 6.02 -49.82
N VAL A 101 -40.31 6.03 -50.57
CA VAL A 101 -39.92 6.79 -51.78
C VAL A 101 -39.42 8.25 -51.66
N ASP A 102 -38.16 8.41 -52.09
CA ASP A 102 -37.38 9.50 -52.69
C ASP A 102 -37.87 10.97 -52.72
N GLY A 103 -36.89 11.91 -52.58
CA GLY A 103 -37.04 13.32 -52.94
C GLY A 103 -35.80 14.16 -52.60
N SER A 104 -34.99 14.51 -53.61
CA SER A 104 -33.73 15.27 -53.44
C SER A 104 -33.91 16.80 -53.55
N SER A 105 -32.92 17.52 -53.00
CA SER A 105 -32.47 18.88 -53.40
C SER A 105 -33.13 20.13 -52.78
N GLN A 106 -32.29 20.85 -52.03
CA GLN A 106 -32.12 22.31 -51.90
C GLN A 106 -33.06 23.27 -52.65
N ALA A 107 -33.54 24.33 -51.97
CA ALA A 107 -33.26 25.73 -52.32
C ALA A 107 -33.77 26.77 -51.28
N VAL A 108 -33.09 27.92 -51.22
CA VAL A 108 -33.43 29.20 -50.54
C VAL A 108 -33.16 30.29 -51.62
N PRO A 109 -33.98 31.34 -51.88
CA PRO A 109 -34.44 32.42 -50.97
C PRO A 109 -35.96 32.76 -51.16
N THR A 110 -36.61 33.91 -50.86
CA THR A 110 -36.16 35.33 -50.66
C THR A 110 -37.15 36.21 -49.87
N SER A 111 -36.61 37.27 -49.25
CA SER A 111 -37.22 38.51 -48.69
C SER A 111 -38.56 39.04 -49.22
N ARG A 112 -39.43 39.53 -48.29
CA ARG A 112 -39.99 40.92 -48.26
C ARG A 112 -40.84 41.21 -46.98
N SER A 113 -41.14 42.50 -46.75
CA SER A 113 -41.87 43.09 -45.59
C SER A 113 -42.39 44.51 -45.96
N PRO A 114 -43.15 45.30 -45.14
CA PRO A 114 -43.74 45.06 -43.81
C PRO A 114 -45.30 45.24 -43.72
N PRO A 115 -45.98 46.16 -42.97
CA PRO A 115 -47.07 45.80 -42.02
C PRO A 115 -48.44 46.52 -42.30
N PRO A 116 -49.52 46.39 -41.47
CA PRO A 116 -49.67 47.22 -40.24
C PRO A 116 -50.55 46.68 -39.05
N ASP A 117 -50.21 47.13 -37.83
CA ASP A 117 -51.03 47.54 -36.66
C ASP A 117 -52.11 46.71 -35.91
N LEU A 118 -52.45 47.23 -34.70
CA LEU A 118 -53.47 46.83 -33.68
C LEU A 118 -53.14 45.62 -32.77
N ALA A 119 -53.31 45.65 -31.44
CA ALA A 119 -53.59 46.76 -30.49
C ALA A 119 -53.14 46.40 -29.04
N ARG A 120 -53.05 47.40 -28.16
CA ARG A 120 -52.75 47.32 -26.70
C ARG A 120 -53.98 47.82 -25.89
N PRO A 121 -54.13 47.57 -24.57
CA PRO A 121 -53.34 48.28 -23.56
C PRO A 121 -52.94 47.45 -22.31
N SER A 122 -52.16 48.06 -21.42
CA SER A 122 -51.90 47.58 -20.05
C SER A 122 -52.42 48.63 -19.05
N THR A 123 -52.91 48.23 -17.87
CA THR A 123 -53.46 49.15 -16.85
C THR A 123 -52.67 49.13 -15.54
N LYS A 124 -52.45 50.31 -14.97
CA LYS A 124 -52.06 50.56 -13.56
C LYS A 124 -53.23 51.26 -12.87
N ILE A 125 -53.24 51.31 -11.53
CA ILE A 125 -53.61 52.50 -10.74
C ILE A 125 -53.16 52.34 -9.27
N THR A 126 -53.10 53.45 -8.53
CA THR A 126 -52.34 53.62 -7.27
C THR A 126 -53.20 54.31 -6.20
N LEU A 127 -52.95 54.01 -4.92
CA LEU A 127 -53.27 54.86 -3.75
C LEU A 127 -52.26 54.58 -2.61
N SER A 128 -52.04 55.42 -1.60
CA SER A 128 -51.79 56.88 -1.55
C SER A 128 -51.23 57.23 -0.14
N SER A 129 -50.47 58.32 0.01
CA SER A 129 -49.69 58.64 1.23
C SER A 129 -50.26 59.81 2.07
N SER A 130 -49.75 60.01 3.29
CA SER A 130 -49.93 61.27 4.03
C SER A 130 -48.80 61.60 5.05
N SER A 131 -48.29 62.83 4.93
CA SER A 131 -47.73 63.74 5.96
C SER A 131 -46.53 63.38 6.88
N ALA A 132 -45.78 64.42 7.26
CA ALA A 132 -44.53 64.45 8.07
C ALA A 132 -44.66 65.55 9.17
N PRO A 133 -43.63 66.03 9.93
CA PRO A 133 -42.19 65.67 9.99
C PRO A 133 -41.60 65.50 11.42
N GLY A 134 -40.29 65.21 11.53
CA GLY A 134 -39.53 65.15 12.80
C GLY A 134 -38.00 65.30 12.61
N LEU A 135 -37.28 65.70 13.66
CA LEU A 135 -35.85 66.06 13.64
C LEU A 135 -34.91 64.88 14.02
N GLY A 136 -33.64 64.94 13.59
CA GLY A 136 -32.60 63.89 13.77
C GLY A 136 -31.81 63.96 15.10
N PRO A 137 -30.53 63.50 15.18
CA PRO A 137 -29.58 63.24 14.08
C PRO A 137 -28.68 61.97 14.21
N SER A 138 -27.67 61.90 13.33
CA SER A 138 -26.39 61.16 13.44
C SER A 138 -26.36 59.62 13.46
N GLN A 139 -26.17 59.03 12.27
CA GLN A 139 -25.29 57.85 12.12
C GLN A 139 -23.87 58.33 11.75
N PRO A 140 -22.79 57.76 12.32
CA PRO A 140 -21.43 57.99 11.85
C PRO A 140 -21.14 57.12 10.61
N SER A 141 -20.90 57.75 9.46
CA SER A 141 -20.60 57.07 8.20
C SER A 141 -19.23 56.38 8.22
N ARG A 142 -19.16 55.13 8.70
CA ARG A 142 -17.97 54.29 8.55
C ARG A 142 -17.93 53.69 7.14
N ASN A 143 -17.47 54.51 6.19
CA ASN A 143 -16.85 54.02 4.95
C ASN A 143 -15.55 53.26 5.30
N ARG A 144 -15.68 52.03 5.80
CA ARG A 144 -14.67 51.00 5.57
C ARG A 144 -14.98 50.42 4.20
N GLY A 145 -14.24 50.84 3.18
CA GLY A 145 -14.30 50.18 1.88
C GLY A 145 -14.01 48.70 2.08
N ALA A 146 -14.92 47.84 1.62
CA ALA A 146 -14.71 46.41 1.66
C ALA A 146 -13.50 46.08 0.78
N ARG A 147 -12.38 45.70 1.40
CA ARG A 147 -11.36 44.93 0.71
C ARG A 147 -12.02 43.59 0.38
N ASN A 148 -12.25 43.33 -0.90
CA ASN A 148 -12.60 42.00 -1.39
C ASN A 148 -11.35 41.10 -1.31
N GLY A 149 -10.94 40.77 -0.10
CA GLY A 149 -9.95 39.75 0.16
C GLY A 149 -10.51 38.36 -0.14
N SER A 150 -9.62 37.42 -0.46
CA SER A 150 -9.97 36.00 -0.48
C SER A 150 -10.37 35.55 0.94
N LYS A 151 -11.21 34.52 1.03
CA LYS A 151 -11.48 33.78 2.29
C LYS A 151 -10.17 33.32 2.97
N TYR A 152 -9.10 33.17 2.19
CA TYR A 152 -7.80 32.65 2.62
C TYR A 152 -6.68 33.70 2.66
N ASP A 153 -6.98 35.01 2.59
CA ASP A 153 -5.97 36.10 2.63
C ASP A 153 -4.99 36.03 3.82
N GLU A 154 -5.41 35.49 4.96
CA GLU A 154 -4.56 35.28 6.14
C GLU A 154 -3.62 34.09 5.96
N LEU A 155 -4.20 32.92 5.62
CA LEU A 155 -3.49 31.68 5.35
C LEU A 155 -2.47 31.81 4.21
N CYS A 156 -2.80 32.54 3.13
CA CYS A 156 -1.84 32.80 2.04
C CYS A 156 -0.65 33.66 2.51
N ARG A 157 -0.88 34.66 3.38
CA ARG A 157 0.21 35.47 3.97
C ARG A 157 1.07 34.65 4.93
N GLU A 158 0.46 33.77 5.73
CA GLU A 158 1.16 32.86 6.64
C GLU A 158 2.05 31.87 5.86
N LEU A 159 1.48 31.13 4.90
CA LEU A 159 2.21 30.23 4.00
C LEU A 159 3.35 30.94 3.26
N HIS A 160 3.08 32.11 2.68
CA HIS A 160 4.11 32.87 1.96
C HIS A 160 5.19 33.45 2.89
N SER A 161 4.89 33.70 4.18
CA SER A 161 5.88 34.21 5.13
C SER A 161 6.94 33.16 5.53
N ALA A 162 6.61 31.87 5.40
CA ALA A 162 7.54 30.77 5.69
C ALA A 162 8.56 30.51 4.56
N PHE A 163 8.35 31.05 3.35
CA PHE A 163 9.22 30.77 2.20
C PHE A 163 10.67 31.27 2.42
N PRO A 164 11.69 30.50 1.99
CA PRO A 164 13.08 30.92 2.02
C PRO A 164 13.37 32.04 1.02
N SER A 165 14.55 32.66 1.15
CA SER A 165 15.08 33.57 0.13
C SER A 165 15.21 32.87 -1.24
N LEU A 166 14.97 33.60 -2.33
CA LEU A 166 15.11 33.08 -3.71
C LEU A 166 16.51 32.49 -3.99
N HIS A 167 17.55 32.99 -3.30
CA HIS A 167 18.89 32.42 -3.38
C HIS A 167 18.96 31.03 -2.74
N ALA A 168 18.47 30.88 -1.50
CA ALA A 168 18.43 29.58 -0.83
C ALA A 168 17.53 28.57 -1.55
N ALA A 169 16.37 29.00 -2.07
CA ALA A 169 15.50 28.15 -2.88
C ALA A 169 16.24 27.57 -4.11
N LYS A 170 17.03 28.39 -4.81
CA LYS A 170 17.89 27.95 -5.93
C LYS A 170 18.97 26.98 -5.46
N THR A 171 19.77 27.34 -4.45
CA THR A 171 20.82 26.46 -3.91
C THR A 171 20.28 25.09 -3.44
N ILE A 172 19.07 25.05 -2.88
CA ILE A 172 18.40 23.80 -2.51
C ILE A 172 18.01 22.98 -3.74
N VAL A 173 17.41 23.60 -4.77
CA VAL A 173 16.99 22.91 -6.00
C VAL A 173 18.18 22.45 -6.84
N ASP A 174 19.22 23.26 -6.96
CA ASP A 174 20.38 23.00 -7.82
C ASP A 174 21.32 21.91 -7.26
N VAL A 175 21.30 21.66 -5.94
CA VAL A 175 22.19 20.69 -5.26
C VAL A 175 21.45 19.43 -4.76
N SER A 176 20.13 19.49 -4.55
CA SER A 176 19.34 18.36 -4.06
C SER A 176 19.05 17.31 -5.14
N ARG A 177 18.90 16.04 -4.72
CA ARG A 177 18.29 14.98 -5.54
C ARG A 177 16.75 15.07 -5.59
N GLY A 178 16.16 15.86 -4.68
CA GLY A 178 14.72 16.04 -4.49
C GLY A 178 13.90 16.46 -5.72
N PRO A 179 14.36 17.39 -6.59
CA PRO A 179 13.58 17.80 -7.77
C PRO A 179 13.29 16.64 -8.73
N VAL A 180 14.28 15.78 -8.97
CA VAL A 180 14.12 14.59 -9.82
C VAL A 180 13.27 13.54 -9.12
N PHE A 181 13.43 13.33 -7.80
CA PHE A 181 12.56 12.46 -7.01
C PHE A 181 11.08 12.90 -7.08
N ILE A 182 10.79 14.19 -6.90
CA ILE A 182 9.43 14.76 -7.01
C ILE A 182 8.88 14.52 -8.42
N LEU A 183 9.69 14.68 -9.47
CA LEU A 183 9.28 14.46 -10.85
C LEU A 183 8.85 13.00 -11.10
N VAL A 184 9.72 12.03 -10.78
CA VAL A 184 9.41 10.60 -11.02
C VAL A 184 8.34 10.02 -10.08
N MET A 185 8.05 10.70 -8.96
CA MET A 185 6.91 10.32 -8.11
C MET A 185 5.55 10.73 -8.69
N PHE A 186 5.48 11.77 -9.54
CA PHE A 186 4.21 12.33 -10.03
C PHE A 186 3.91 12.09 -11.52
N TYR A 187 4.92 11.86 -12.36
CA TYR A 187 4.76 11.73 -13.82
C TYR A 187 5.32 10.40 -14.33
N THR A 188 4.84 9.92 -15.48
CA THR A 188 5.47 8.78 -16.17
C THR A 188 6.76 9.21 -16.87
N ASN A 189 7.63 8.25 -17.20
CA ASN A 189 8.83 8.51 -17.99
C ASN A 189 8.49 9.06 -19.39
N GLN A 190 7.34 8.67 -19.95
CA GLN A 190 6.85 9.21 -21.22
C GLN A 190 6.41 10.68 -21.07
N ASP A 191 5.67 11.03 -20.02
CA ASP A 191 5.27 12.43 -19.76
C ASP A 191 6.50 13.33 -19.53
N ILE A 192 7.51 12.81 -18.82
CA ILE A 192 8.79 13.51 -18.59
C ILE A 192 9.53 13.72 -19.92
N PHE A 193 9.64 12.68 -20.75
CA PHE A 193 10.33 12.73 -22.04
C PHE A 193 9.63 13.65 -23.07
N GLU A 194 8.30 13.67 -23.07
CA GLU A 194 7.50 14.53 -23.96
C GLU A 194 7.37 15.99 -23.46
N GLY A 195 7.91 16.32 -22.29
CA GLY A 195 7.81 17.66 -21.69
C GLY A 195 6.44 17.97 -21.07
N LYS A 196 5.58 16.97 -20.86
CA LYS A 196 4.29 17.03 -20.16
C LYS A 196 4.46 17.08 -18.63
N SER A 197 5.51 17.73 -18.16
CA SER A 197 5.83 17.83 -16.73
C SER A 197 6.61 19.12 -16.45
N PRO A 198 6.48 19.72 -15.25
CA PRO A 198 7.25 20.90 -14.88
C PRO A 198 8.75 20.63 -14.89
N THR A 199 9.55 21.55 -15.45
CA THR A 199 11.01 21.47 -15.39
C THR A 199 11.50 21.56 -13.94
N VAL A 200 12.63 20.93 -13.60
CA VAL A 200 13.19 21.01 -12.23
C VAL A 200 13.45 22.45 -11.77
N ALA A 201 13.80 23.34 -12.71
CA ALA A 201 14.00 24.77 -12.46
C ALA A 201 12.71 25.53 -12.04
N SER A 202 11.51 25.01 -12.35
CA SER A 202 10.23 25.60 -11.92
C SER A 202 10.07 25.62 -10.40
N LEU A 203 10.74 24.72 -9.66
CA LEU A 203 10.77 24.76 -8.19
C LEU A 203 11.48 26.00 -7.63
N THR A 204 12.19 26.77 -8.46
CA THR A 204 12.86 28.02 -8.08
C THR A 204 12.02 29.28 -8.30
N SER A 205 10.88 29.19 -9.00
CA SER A 205 9.94 30.31 -9.13
C SER A 205 8.95 30.31 -7.98
N MET A 206 9.15 31.21 -7.01
CA MET A 206 8.25 31.37 -5.87
C MET A 206 6.87 31.89 -6.35
N PRO A 207 5.74 31.25 -5.95
CA PRO A 207 4.41 31.77 -6.26
C PRO A 207 4.12 33.08 -5.52
N ASP A 208 3.21 33.90 -6.05
CA ASP A 208 2.79 35.15 -5.43
C ASP A 208 1.86 34.90 -4.23
N VAL A 209 1.86 35.83 -3.27
CA VAL A 209 1.01 35.77 -2.06
C VAL A 209 -0.50 35.74 -2.35
N THR A 210 -0.92 36.12 -3.56
CA THR A 210 -2.32 36.04 -4.02
C THR A 210 -2.69 34.69 -4.66
N ASN A 211 -1.74 33.79 -4.89
CA ASN A 211 -2.05 32.43 -5.38
C ASN A 211 -2.80 31.60 -4.33
N HIS A 212 -3.49 30.56 -4.79
CA HIS A 212 -4.31 29.67 -3.95
C HIS A 212 -3.45 28.94 -2.88
N PRO A 213 -3.94 28.76 -1.62
CA PRO A 213 -3.18 28.13 -0.54
C PRO A 213 -2.54 26.78 -0.90
N ALA A 214 -3.25 25.94 -1.67
CA ALA A 214 -2.73 24.64 -2.09
C ALA A 214 -1.52 24.73 -3.03
N LEU A 215 -1.37 25.81 -3.80
CA LEU A 215 -0.15 26.02 -4.59
C LEU A 215 1.02 26.43 -3.68
N LEU A 216 0.79 27.33 -2.73
CA LEU A 216 1.81 27.78 -1.76
C LEU A 216 2.32 26.61 -0.91
N ALA A 217 1.41 25.81 -0.34
CA ALA A 217 1.73 24.62 0.44
C ALA A 217 2.43 23.53 -0.38
N LYS A 218 2.04 23.32 -1.65
CA LYS A 218 2.73 22.39 -2.57
C LYS A 218 4.20 22.79 -2.74
N TYR A 219 4.49 24.07 -2.99
CA TYR A 219 5.87 24.56 -3.12
C TYR A 219 6.66 24.42 -1.81
N LEU A 220 6.08 24.73 -0.64
CA LEU A 220 6.72 24.51 0.66
C LEU A 220 7.09 23.04 0.88
N LEU A 221 6.19 22.10 0.57
CA LEU A 221 6.43 20.66 0.71
C LEU A 221 7.46 20.13 -0.32
N GLN A 222 7.47 20.67 -1.54
CA GLN A 222 8.51 20.37 -2.53
C GLN A 222 9.89 20.84 -2.04
N LEU A 223 10.00 22.08 -1.53
CA LEU A 223 11.23 22.60 -0.93
C LEU A 223 11.66 21.80 0.30
N ALA A 224 10.73 21.34 1.14
CA ALA A 224 11.02 20.48 2.30
C ALA A 224 11.60 19.12 1.87
N ILE A 225 11.07 18.48 0.82
CA ILE A 225 11.64 17.25 0.25
C ILE A 225 13.02 17.50 -0.37
N CYS A 226 13.22 18.63 -1.05
CA CYS A 226 14.53 18.99 -1.57
C CYS A 226 15.56 19.19 -0.44
N LEU A 227 15.20 19.92 0.62
CA LEU A 227 16.05 20.14 1.80
C LEU A 227 16.32 18.84 2.58
N GLN A 228 15.37 17.92 2.60
CA GLN A 228 15.50 16.56 3.16
C GLN A 228 16.47 15.68 2.34
N GLN A 229 16.62 15.92 1.04
CA GLN A 229 17.44 15.10 0.12
C GLN A 229 18.77 15.78 -0.29
N MET A 230 19.29 16.68 0.56
CA MET A 230 20.61 17.30 0.38
C MET A 230 21.74 16.32 0.74
N PRO A 231 22.93 16.41 0.10
CA PRO A 231 24.11 15.65 0.52
C PRO A 231 24.58 16.05 1.94
N PRO A 232 24.86 15.10 2.84
CA PRO A 232 25.38 15.41 4.19
C PRO A 232 26.79 16.04 4.17
N SER A 233 27.51 15.87 3.05
CA SER A 233 28.83 16.47 2.78
C SER A 233 28.78 17.96 2.41
N LEU A 234 27.60 18.57 2.29
CA LEU A 234 27.46 19.99 1.98
C LEU A 234 27.68 20.88 3.23
N ASP A 235 28.46 21.93 3.07
CA ASP A 235 28.69 22.96 4.09
C ASP A 235 27.39 23.71 4.43
N ALA A 236 26.81 23.35 5.57
CA ALA A 236 25.56 23.91 6.07
C ALA A 236 25.61 25.44 6.28
N SER A 237 26.79 26.05 6.46
CA SER A 237 26.90 27.50 6.66
C SER A 237 26.45 28.30 5.43
N GLN A 238 26.62 27.73 4.22
CA GLN A 238 26.20 28.32 2.96
C GLN A 238 24.67 28.39 2.83
N LEU A 239 23.95 27.48 3.49
CA LEU A 239 22.49 27.44 3.52
C LEU A 239 21.90 28.21 4.70
N GLN A 240 22.48 28.08 5.90
CA GLN A 240 21.98 28.71 7.13
C GLN A 240 21.77 30.22 6.97
N LEU A 241 22.69 30.93 6.29
CA LEU A 241 22.60 32.37 6.06
C LEU A 241 21.41 32.77 5.16
N GLY A 242 21.01 31.90 4.23
CA GLY A 242 19.87 32.12 3.33
C GLY A 242 18.54 31.52 3.80
N LEU A 243 18.60 30.62 4.79
CA LEU A 243 17.47 29.95 5.45
C LEU A 243 16.99 30.66 6.73
N GLY A 244 17.90 31.28 7.50
CA GLY A 244 17.58 31.90 8.79
C GLY A 244 17.30 30.90 9.91
N GLY A 245 17.93 29.72 9.88
CA GLY A 245 17.78 28.63 10.86
C GLY A 245 18.52 27.37 10.40
N SER A 246 18.44 26.28 11.17
CA SER A 246 18.91 24.97 10.71
C SER A 246 17.97 24.38 9.64
N ALA A 247 18.48 23.40 8.89
CA ALA A 247 17.68 22.70 7.88
C ALA A 247 16.47 21.97 8.50
N GLN A 248 16.63 21.37 9.69
CA GLN A 248 15.55 20.64 10.35
C GLN A 248 14.45 21.57 10.87
N GLU A 249 14.80 22.70 11.48
CA GLU A 249 13.83 23.72 11.91
C GLU A 249 13.01 24.23 10.71
N LYS A 250 13.68 24.54 9.59
CA LYS A 250 13.00 25.05 8.40
C LYS A 250 12.14 24.01 7.68
N MET A 251 12.56 22.75 7.62
CA MET A 251 11.67 21.67 7.17
C MET A 251 10.43 21.53 8.06
N ASN A 252 10.61 21.57 9.39
CA ASN A 252 9.48 21.49 10.33
C ASN A 252 8.52 22.68 10.16
N GLU A 253 9.04 23.90 10.02
CA GLU A 253 8.27 25.13 9.75
C GLU A 253 7.45 25.02 8.47
N TRP A 254 8.07 24.63 7.35
CA TRP A 254 7.41 24.50 6.05
C TRP A 254 6.33 23.41 6.04
N VAL A 255 6.59 22.26 6.66
CA VAL A 255 5.63 21.15 6.77
C VAL A 255 4.49 21.51 7.73
N THR A 256 4.76 22.27 8.80
CA THR A 256 3.72 22.77 9.72
C THR A 256 2.82 23.80 9.04
N ALA A 257 3.40 24.78 8.34
CA ALA A 257 2.63 25.76 7.56
C ALA A 257 1.77 25.07 6.48
N ALA A 258 2.35 24.13 5.73
CA ALA A 258 1.60 23.34 4.75
C ALA A 258 0.51 22.46 5.39
N SER A 259 0.64 22.05 6.65
CA SER A 259 -0.38 21.27 7.37
C SER A 259 -1.68 22.03 7.61
N LEU A 260 -1.66 23.37 7.60
CA LEU A 260 -2.86 24.22 7.63
C LEU A 260 -3.74 24.01 6.37
N VAL A 261 -3.10 23.70 5.24
CA VAL A 261 -3.78 23.31 4.00
C VAL A 261 -4.17 21.84 4.02
N THR A 262 -3.25 20.93 4.35
CA THR A 262 -3.56 19.49 4.30
C THR A 262 -4.53 19.02 5.37
N SER A 263 -4.80 19.85 6.39
CA SER A 263 -5.87 19.63 7.38
C SER A 263 -7.25 20.06 6.89
N ASN A 264 -7.35 20.98 5.92
CA ASN A 264 -8.60 21.64 5.51
C ASN A 264 -9.14 21.06 4.19
N ASP A 265 -10.23 20.27 4.27
CA ASP A 265 -10.81 19.58 3.11
C ASP A 265 -11.33 20.50 2.00
N GLU A 266 -11.69 21.77 2.29
CA GLU A 266 -12.10 22.72 1.25
C GLU A 266 -10.95 23.06 0.26
N LEU A 267 -9.70 22.95 0.72
CA LEU A 267 -8.51 23.31 -0.07
C LEU A 267 -7.92 22.12 -0.85
N LEU A 268 -8.44 20.91 -0.62
CA LEU A 268 -7.83 19.67 -1.11
C LEU A 268 -8.35 19.19 -2.48
N GLY A 269 -9.48 19.71 -2.97
CA GLY A 269 -10.18 19.25 -4.18
C GLY A 269 -9.52 19.56 -5.55
N SER A 270 -8.21 19.83 -5.60
CA SER A 270 -7.45 20.09 -6.83
C SER A 270 -6.24 19.16 -6.98
N ALA A 271 -5.59 19.19 -8.14
CA ALA A 271 -4.33 18.49 -8.39
C ALA A 271 -3.21 18.89 -7.39
N GLU A 272 -3.17 20.16 -6.99
CA GLU A 272 -2.23 20.68 -6.00
C GLU A 272 -2.63 20.27 -4.58
N GLY A 273 -3.93 20.28 -4.26
CA GLY A 273 -4.44 19.83 -2.96
C GLY A 273 -4.13 18.35 -2.68
N LEU A 274 -4.51 17.46 -3.59
CA LEU A 274 -4.13 16.05 -3.54
C LEU A 274 -2.60 15.86 -3.58
N GLY A 275 -1.90 16.70 -4.36
CA GLY A 275 -0.45 16.74 -4.40
C GLY A 275 0.20 17.08 -3.06
N CYS A 276 -0.38 17.98 -2.26
CA CYS A 276 0.12 18.30 -0.92
C CYS A 276 0.07 17.08 0.01
N LEU A 277 -1.02 16.30 -0.01
CA LEU A 277 -1.09 15.05 0.77
C LEU A 277 -0.01 14.05 0.33
N LEU A 278 0.18 13.86 -0.98
CA LEU A 278 1.22 12.98 -1.50
C LEU A 278 2.63 13.43 -1.08
N LEU A 279 2.96 14.71 -1.24
CA LEU A 279 4.25 15.28 -0.83
C LEU A 279 4.48 15.17 0.69
N GLN A 280 3.48 15.50 1.50
CA GLN A 280 3.56 15.34 2.96
C GLN A 280 3.76 13.87 3.35
N GLY A 281 3.08 12.94 2.68
CA GLY A 281 3.29 11.50 2.87
C GLY A 281 4.69 11.05 2.48
N PHE A 282 5.24 11.50 1.35
CA PHE A 282 6.63 11.19 0.94
C PHE A 282 7.66 11.71 1.94
N TYR A 283 7.50 12.96 2.41
CA TYR A 283 8.35 13.54 3.45
C TYR A 283 8.34 12.68 4.72
N LEU A 284 7.16 12.21 5.15
CA LEU A 284 7.01 11.34 6.32
C LEU A 284 7.60 9.93 6.09
N ILE A 285 7.48 9.33 4.91
CA ILE A 285 8.14 8.05 4.56
C ILE A 285 9.66 8.19 4.66
N ASN A 286 10.22 9.26 4.09
CA ASN A 286 11.64 9.55 4.08
C ASN A 286 12.22 9.77 5.50
N SER A 287 11.44 10.40 6.39
CA SER A 287 11.77 10.56 7.82
C SER A 287 11.48 9.31 8.68
N GLY A 288 11.10 8.16 8.09
CA GLY A 288 10.77 6.95 8.84
C GLY A 288 9.44 7.00 9.63
N ASN A 289 8.65 8.07 9.48
CA ASN A 289 7.39 8.30 10.17
C ASN A 289 6.22 7.52 9.53
N LEU A 290 6.41 6.20 9.37
CA LEU A 290 5.55 5.33 8.56
C LEU A 290 4.06 5.35 8.96
N ARG A 291 3.72 5.48 10.25
CA ARG A 291 2.31 5.57 10.68
C ARG A 291 1.65 6.89 10.30
N LYS A 292 2.35 8.01 10.44
CA LYS A 292 1.85 9.32 9.99
C LYS A 292 1.72 9.33 8.46
N ALA A 293 2.71 8.78 7.75
CA ALA A 293 2.65 8.59 6.30
C ALA A 293 1.44 7.74 5.87
N TRP A 294 1.17 6.62 6.57
CA TRP A 294 0.03 5.76 6.29
C TRP A 294 -1.31 6.50 6.43
N LEU A 295 -1.49 7.28 7.49
CA LEU A 295 -2.70 8.10 7.71
C LEU A 295 -2.88 9.16 6.61
N VAL A 296 -1.81 9.84 6.21
CA VAL A 296 -1.84 10.85 5.12
C VAL A 296 -2.13 10.19 3.78
N MET A 297 -1.53 9.03 3.48
CA MET A 297 -1.79 8.26 2.26
C MET A 297 -3.21 7.68 2.23
N ARG A 298 -3.78 7.30 3.38
CA ARG A 298 -5.20 6.93 3.50
C ARG A 298 -6.12 8.10 3.18
N ARG A 299 -5.83 9.31 3.67
CA ARG A 299 -6.59 10.53 3.31
C ARG A 299 -6.49 10.83 1.81
N ALA A 300 -5.29 10.71 1.21
CA ALA A 300 -5.09 10.88 -0.23
C ALA A 300 -5.90 9.86 -1.05
N LEU A 301 -5.95 8.60 -0.59
CA LEU A 301 -6.74 7.54 -1.22
C LEU A 301 -8.23 7.85 -1.18
N SER A 302 -8.81 8.14 -0.01
CA SER A 302 -10.24 8.48 0.11
C SER A 302 -10.61 9.76 -0.64
N LEU A 303 -9.72 10.78 -0.65
CA LEU A 303 -9.93 12.00 -1.43
C LEU A 303 -9.94 11.71 -2.94
N ALA A 304 -9.02 10.89 -3.43
CA ALA A 304 -8.98 10.52 -4.86
C ALA A 304 -10.26 9.79 -5.31
N GLN A 305 -10.84 8.95 -4.45
CA GLN A 305 -12.13 8.30 -4.70
C GLN A 305 -13.29 9.31 -4.72
N LEU A 306 -13.29 10.31 -3.82
CA LEU A 306 -14.27 11.41 -3.86
C LEU A 306 -14.14 12.30 -5.11
N MET A 307 -12.94 12.38 -5.71
CA MET A 307 -12.70 13.00 -7.01
C MET A 307 -13.08 12.08 -8.20
N GLY A 308 -13.38 10.81 -7.94
CA GLY A 308 -13.74 9.76 -8.90
C GLY A 308 -12.55 9.23 -9.73
N ILE A 309 -11.32 9.45 -9.28
CA ILE A 309 -10.07 9.09 -9.95
C ILE A 309 -9.94 7.57 -10.16
N ASP A 310 -10.52 6.79 -9.25
CA ASP A 310 -10.56 5.32 -9.29
C ASP A 310 -11.55 4.75 -10.32
N THR A 311 -12.56 5.54 -10.71
CA THR A 311 -13.60 5.12 -11.68
C THR A 311 -13.35 5.56 -13.12
N ASP A 312 -12.51 6.59 -13.31
CA ASP A 312 -12.40 7.35 -14.56
C ASP A 312 -10.97 7.87 -14.74
N GLY A 313 -10.03 6.95 -15.02
CA GLY A 313 -8.61 7.27 -15.24
C GLY A 313 -8.32 8.12 -16.49
N ALA A 314 -9.33 8.40 -17.31
CA ALA A 314 -9.26 9.36 -18.42
C ALA A 314 -9.64 10.80 -17.99
N ARG A 315 -10.15 10.98 -16.76
CA ARG A 315 -10.54 12.29 -16.23
C ARG A 315 -9.32 13.19 -16.04
N SER A 316 -9.30 14.30 -16.76
CA SER A 316 -8.32 15.37 -16.54
C SER A 316 -8.47 15.96 -15.13
N MET A 317 -7.34 16.06 -14.43
CA MET A 317 -7.24 16.66 -13.11
C MET A 317 -7.34 18.19 -13.20
N LYS A 318 -8.09 18.82 -12.29
CA LYS A 318 -8.26 20.28 -12.25
C LYS A 318 -7.18 20.93 -11.37
N SER A 319 -6.50 21.94 -11.89
CA SER A 319 -5.67 22.83 -11.07
C SER A 319 -6.52 23.84 -10.29
N CYS A 320 -6.02 24.30 -9.15
CA CYS A 320 -6.51 25.48 -8.44
C CYS A 320 -5.92 26.81 -8.97
N ASP A 321 -4.94 26.74 -9.88
CA ASP A 321 -4.33 27.88 -10.55
C ASP A 321 -4.74 27.95 -12.03
N PRO A 322 -5.44 29.02 -12.47
CA PRO A 322 -5.80 29.21 -13.88
C PRO A 322 -4.61 29.45 -14.83
N ALA A 323 -3.40 29.72 -14.33
CA ALA A 323 -2.21 29.92 -15.15
C ALA A 323 -1.41 28.63 -15.43
N THR A 324 -1.71 27.53 -14.75
CA THR A 324 -1.03 26.24 -14.91
C THR A 324 -1.40 25.58 -16.25
N ASP A 325 -0.39 25.18 -17.04
CA ASP A 325 -0.59 24.47 -18.30
C ASP A 325 -1.25 23.10 -18.05
N PRO A 326 -2.45 22.83 -18.60
CA PRO A 326 -3.14 21.54 -18.45
C PRO A 326 -2.31 20.32 -18.88
N ASN A 327 -1.36 20.49 -19.81
CA ASN A 327 -0.48 19.41 -20.27
C ASN A 327 0.60 19.04 -19.24
N THR A 328 0.82 19.87 -18.21
CA THR A 328 1.78 19.64 -17.12
C THR A 328 1.13 19.18 -15.82
N ILE A 329 -0.19 18.96 -15.82
CA ILE A 329 -0.91 18.44 -14.65
C ILE A 329 -0.76 16.90 -14.61
N PRO A 330 -0.37 16.29 -13.48
CA PRO A 330 -0.27 14.83 -13.37
C PRO A 330 -1.57 14.12 -13.77
N THR A 331 -1.46 13.02 -14.53
CA THR A 331 -2.63 12.24 -14.93
C THR A 331 -3.27 11.57 -13.71
N SER A 332 -4.60 11.49 -13.71
CA SER A 332 -5.38 10.83 -12.66
C SER A 332 -4.93 9.37 -12.47
N GLN A 333 -4.66 8.65 -13.57
CA GLN A 333 -4.10 7.30 -13.56
C GLN A 333 -2.71 7.20 -12.88
N ALA A 334 -1.79 8.13 -13.15
CA ALA A 334 -0.46 8.12 -12.53
C ALA A 334 -0.54 8.40 -11.01
N LEU A 335 -1.35 9.37 -10.61
CA LEU A 335 -1.64 9.65 -9.19
C LEU A 335 -2.29 8.44 -8.51
N TRP A 336 -3.26 7.79 -9.16
CA TRP A 336 -3.95 6.62 -8.61
C TRP A 336 -3.02 5.43 -8.40
N HIS A 337 -2.14 5.14 -9.37
CA HIS A 337 -1.09 4.14 -9.19
C HIS A 337 -0.20 4.49 -7.99
N ARG A 338 0.30 5.73 -7.91
CA ARG A 338 1.24 6.15 -6.87
C ARG A 338 0.61 6.08 -5.47
N ILE A 339 -0.65 6.47 -5.32
CA ILE A 339 -1.45 6.33 -4.10
C ILE A 339 -1.52 4.85 -3.67
N ASN A 340 -1.94 3.96 -4.59
CA ASN A 340 -2.06 2.52 -4.30
C ASN A 340 -0.71 1.88 -3.97
N PHE A 341 0.36 2.23 -4.69
CA PHE A 341 1.72 1.77 -4.42
C PHE A 341 2.18 2.17 -3.00
N CYS A 342 2.06 3.45 -2.64
CA CYS A 342 2.48 3.93 -1.33
C CYS A 342 1.66 3.31 -0.19
N ASP A 343 0.34 3.26 -0.36
CA ASP A 343 -0.57 2.63 0.61
C ASP A 343 -0.22 1.16 0.87
N ARG A 344 0.00 0.37 -0.20
CA ARG A 344 0.31 -1.06 -0.11
C ARG A 344 1.71 -1.30 0.42
N TYR A 345 2.69 -0.50 0.02
CA TYR A 345 4.06 -0.61 0.52
C TYR A 345 4.09 -0.40 2.05
N ILE A 346 3.50 0.69 2.53
CA ILE A 346 3.47 0.99 3.98
C ILE A 346 2.59 -0.04 4.70
N SER A 347 1.43 -0.43 4.14
CA SER A 347 0.56 -1.43 4.77
C SER A 347 1.24 -2.80 4.89
N LEU A 348 2.03 -3.22 3.89
CA LEU A 348 2.79 -4.47 3.96
C LEU A 348 3.87 -4.41 5.05
N LEU A 349 4.62 -3.31 5.13
CA LEU A 349 5.64 -3.10 6.17
C LEU A 349 5.07 -3.07 7.58
N LEU A 350 3.88 -2.49 7.77
CA LEU A 350 3.21 -2.33 9.07
C LEU A 350 2.24 -3.48 9.41
N GLY A 351 2.16 -4.52 8.58
CA GLY A 351 1.23 -5.65 8.75
C GLY A 351 -0.26 -5.29 8.56
N LEU A 352 -0.58 -4.07 8.11
CA LEU A 352 -1.94 -3.55 7.94
C LEU A 352 -2.60 -4.08 6.66
N SER A 353 -3.89 -3.78 6.48
CA SER A 353 -4.66 -4.09 5.27
C SER A 353 -4.60 -2.92 4.30
N ALA A 354 -4.48 -3.19 3.00
CA ALA A 354 -4.54 -2.18 1.94
C ALA A 354 -5.88 -1.43 1.95
N GLY A 355 -5.88 -0.19 1.48
CA GLY A 355 -7.05 0.71 1.45
C GLY A 355 -7.90 0.54 0.19
N SER A 356 -7.31 0.05 -0.90
CA SER A 356 -8.01 -0.29 -2.13
C SER A 356 -7.50 -1.60 -2.73
N GLN A 357 -8.45 -2.41 -3.21
CA GLN A 357 -8.21 -3.65 -3.96
C GLN A 357 -8.07 -3.40 -5.47
N ASP A 358 -8.28 -2.17 -5.94
CA ASP A 358 -8.29 -1.86 -7.37
C ASP A 358 -6.92 -2.02 -8.02
N ASN A 359 -6.90 -2.52 -9.26
CA ASN A 359 -5.69 -2.62 -10.07
C ASN A 359 -5.91 -2.08 -11.49
N SER A 360 -6.83 -1.11 -11.67
CA SER A 360 -7.14 -0.46 -12.95
C SER A 360 -5.90 0.02 -13.70
N PHE A 361 -4.90 0.53 -12.98
CA PHE A 361 -3.60 0.97 -13.50
C PHE A 361 -2.77 -0.13 -14.20
N MET A 362 -3.23 -1.39 -14.19
CA MET A 362 -2.67 -2.53 -14.93
C MET A 362 -3.43 -2.89 -16.22
N SER A 363 -4.43 -2.11 -16.65
CA SER A 363 -5.13 -2.35 -17.92
C SER A 363 -4.20 -2.18 -19.13
N ASP A 364 -4.52 -2.81 -20.27
CA ASP A 364 -3.64 -2.73 -21.46
C ASP A 364 -3.50 -1.29 -21.97
N GLU A 365 -4.52 -0.46 -21.82
CA GLU A 365 -4.48 0.99 -22.07
C GLU A 365 -3.57 1.70 -21.06
N SER A 366 -3.71 1.36 -19.77
CA SER A 366 -2.95 1.92 -18.66
C SER A 366 -1.46 1.58 -18.68
N LEU A 367 -1.08 0.52 -19.40
CA LEU A 367 0.30 0.05 -19.57
C LEU A 367 0.89 0.37 -20.95
N ALA A 368 0.09 0.85 -21.91
CA ALA A 368 0.47 0.97 -23.32
C ALA A 368 1.79 1.72 -23.56
N TRP A 369 1.97 2.84 -22.84
CA TRP A 369 3.12 3.75 -22.98
C TRP A 369 4.21 3.57 -21.91
N ASP A 370 3.98 2.69 -20.93
CA ASP A 370 4.95 2.41 -19.87
C ASP A 370 6.24 1.78 -20.41
N THR A 371 7.37 2.18 -19.83
CA THR A 371 8.62 1.42 -19.89
C THR A 371 8.48 0.06 -19.19
N ALA A 372 9.37 -0.89 -19.50
CA ALA A 372 9.40 -2.18 -18.83
C ALA A 372 9.58 -2.06 -17.30
N MET A 373 10.26 -1.02 -16.81
CA MET A 373 10.45 -0.75 -15.39
C MET A 373 9.19 -0.23 -14.70
N GLU A 374 8.38 0.61 -15.37
CA GLU A 374 7.08 1.08 -14.83
C GLU A 374 6.05 -0.05 -14.78
N ARG A 375 5.99 -0.90 -15.83
CA ARG A 375 5.16 -2.12 -15.81
C ARG A 375 5.56 -3.06 -14.67
N LEU A 376 6.85 -3.12 -14.34
CA LEU A 376 7.38 -3.89 -13.22
C LEU A 376 7.01 -3.29 -11.85
N GLU A 377 7.15 -1.97 -11.68
CA GLU A 377 6.72 -1.24 -10.47
C GLU A 377 5.21 -1.44 -10.20
N LYS A 378 4.38 -1.21 -11.23
CA LYS A 378 2.93 -1.45 -11.18
C LYS A 378 2.61 -2.90 -10.84
N LYS A 379 3.29 -3.88 -11.45
CA LYS A 379 3.10 -5.30 -11.12
C LYS A 379 3.52 -5.65 -9.68
N TYR A 380 4.55 -5.00 -9.15
CA TYR A 380 4.94 -5.14 -7.73
C TYR A 380 3.88 -4.52 -6.79
N SER A 381 3.21 -3.43 -7.16
CA SER A 381 2.04 -2.91 -6.43
C SER A 381 0.89 -3.92 -6.33
N VAL A 382 0.63 -4.71 -7.38
CA VAL A 382 -0.34 -5.82 -7.34
C VAL A 382 0.15 -6.97 -6.44
N ILE A 383 1.44 -7.31 -6.51
CA ILE A 383 2.01 -8.40 -5.71
C ILE A 383 1.99 -8.05 -4.21
N ALA A 384 2.32 -6.81 -3.84
CA ALA A 384 2.25 -6.33 -2.45
C ALA A 384 0.83 -6.49 -1.87
N LEU A 385 -0.21 -6.17 -2.64
CA LEU A 385 -1.61 -6.41 -2.27
C LEU A 385 -1.85 -7.90 -1.96
N ARG A 386 -1.43 -8.80 -2.85
CA ARG A 386 -1.63 -10.24 -2.67
C ARG A 386 -0.84 -10.83 -1.49
N VAL A 387 0.30 -10.25 -1.13
CA VAL A 387 1.02 -10.61 0.12
C VAL A 387 0.23 -10.14 1.35
N ILE A 388 -0.33 -8.93 1.32
CA ILE A 388 -1.21 -8.38 2.37
C ILE A 388 -2.46 -9.25 2.59
N GLU A 389 -3.04 -9.79 1.50
CA GLU A 389 -4.14 -10.76 1.55
C GLU A 389 -3.68 -12.12 2.07
N ARG A 390 -2.57 -12.67 1.55
CA ARG A 390 -1.98 -13.95 2.00
C ARG A 390 -1.73 -13.94 3.50
N ASN A 391 -1.21 -12.84 4.04
CA ASN A 391 -0.94 -12.66 5.47
C ASN A 391 -2.22 -12.72 6.35
N ARG A 392 -3.41 -12.67 5.75
CA ARG A 392 -4.73 -12.77 6.41
C ARG A 392 -5.49 -14.05 6.03
N ALA A 393 -5.00 -14.81 5.05
CA ALA A 393 -5.65 -16.03 4.58
C ALA A 393 -5.52 -17.16 5.62
N PRO A 394 -6.48 -18.11 5.66
CA PRO A 394 -6.37 -19.29 6.51
C PRO A 394 -5.06 -20.06 6.27
N VAL A 395 -4.43 -20.54 7.35
CA VAL A 395 -3.10 -21.20 7.31
C VAL A 395 -3.00 -22.34 6.28
N HIS A 396 -4.11 -23.05 6.04
CA HIS A 396 -4.17 -24.16 5.08
C HIS A 396 -4.21 -23.71 3.61
N GLU A 397 -4.62 -22.48 3.32
CA GLU A 397 -4.63 -21.87 1.98
C GLU A 397 -3.37 -21.01 1.73
N ALA A 398 -2.88 -20.34 2.78
CA ALA A 398 -1.80 -19.36 2.72
C ALA A 398 -0.53 -19.87 2.00
N TYR A 399 -0.18 -21.15 2.10
CA TYR A 399 0.97 -21.71 1.38
C TYR A 399 0.72 -21.87 -0.13
N ALA A 400 -0.49 -22.26 -0.54
CA ALA A 400 -0.84 -22.36 -1.97
C ALA A 400 -0.91 -20.97 -2.62
N ILE A 401 -1.44 -19.98 -1.88
CA ILE A 401 -1.40 -18.56 -2.27
C ILE A 401 0.06 -18.09 -2.37
N THR A 402 0.93 -18.46 -1.42
CA THR A 402 2.37 -18.14 -1.45
C THR A 402 3.04 -18.65 -2.73
N GLN A 403 2.80 -19.90 -3.13
CA GLN A 403 3.32 -20.47 -4.38
C GLN A 403 2.76 -19.81 -5.65
N SER A 404 1.52 -19.29 -5.61
CA SER A 404 0.93 -18.53 -6.72
C SER A 404 1.57 -17.16 -6.89
N ILE A 405 1.86 -16.45 -5.79
CA ILE A 405 2.51 -15.14 -5.82
C ILE A 405 3.98 -15.27 -6.26
N ASP A 406 4.66 -16.31 -5.78
CA ASP A 406 6.05 -16.64 -6.14
C ASP A 406 6.21 -16.85 -7.65
N CYS A 407 5.34 -17.69 -8.26
CA CYS A 407 5.28 -17.85 -9.72
C CYS A 407 5.03 -16.53 -10.47
N GLU A 408 4.25 -15.61 -9.91
CA GLU A 408 4.06 -14.27 -10.51
C GLU A 408 5.27 -13.34 -10.34
N LEU A 409 6.03 -13.46 -9.27
CA LEU A 409 7.34 -12.81 -9.10
C LEU A 409 8.36 -13.37 -10.10
N GLU A 410 8.44 -14.68 -10.29
CA GLU A 410 9.26 -15.32 -11.32
C GLU A 410 8.85 -14.89 -12.73
N ASN A 411 7.55 -14.78 -13.02
CA ASN A 411 7.05 -14.32 -14.31
C ASN A 411 7.44 -12.86 -14.59
N ALA A 412 7.24 -11.97 -13.62
CA ALA A 412 7.62 -10.56 -13.70
C ALA A 412 9.15 -10.40 -13.87
N ALA A 413 9.94 -11.17 -13.11
CA ALA A 413 11.39 -11.13 -13.20
C ALA A 413 11.92 -11.64 -14.57
N ARG A 414 11.34 -12.71 -15.10
CA ARG A 414 11.72 -13.24 -16.43
C ARG A 414 11.41 -12.28 -17.57
N ALA A 415 10.39 -11.44 -17.45
CA ALA A 415 10.02 -10.45 -18.47
C ALA A 415 11.11 -9.38 -18.72
N MET A 416 11.94 -9.08 -17.71
CA MET A 416 13.03 -8.09 -17.82
C MET A 416 14.28 -8.61 -18.56
N GLY A 417 14.36 -9.93 -18.83
CA GLY A 417 15.57 -10.55 -19.37
C GLY A 417 16.70 -10.72 -18.34
N ARG A 418 17.71 -11.54 -18.65
CA ARG A 418 18.74 -11.94 -17.68
C ARG A 418 19.72 -10.82 -17.31
N THR A 419 20.15 -10.03 -18.29
CA THR A 419 21.12 -8.94 -18.10
C THR A 419 20.57 -7.82 -17.21
N TRP A 420 19.25 -7.59 -17.20
CA TRP A 420 18.63 -6.63 -16.28
C TRP A 420 18.75 -7.03 -14.80
N TRP A 421 19.04 -8.31 -14.49
CA TRP A 421 19.28 -8.79 -13.12
C TRP A 421 20.75 -8.76 -12.69
N GLU A 422 21.66 -8.34 -13.57
CA GLU A 422 23.03 -7.99 -13.19
C GLU A 422 23.02 -6.71 -12.34
N ILE A 423 24.05 -6.50 -11.52
CA ILE A 423 24.17 -5.29 -10.72
C ILE A 423 24.76 -4.20 -11.62
N PRO A 424 24.03 -3.08 -11.88
CA PRO A 424 24.54 -2.03 -12.75
C PRO A 424 25.75 -1.33 -12.14
N SER A 425 26.75 -1.03 -12.96
CA SER A 425 27.86 -0.15 -12.59
C SER A 425 27.35 1.26 -12.29
N LEU A 426 27.95 1.91 -11.30
CA LEU A 426 27.74 3.33 -11.06
C LEU A 426 28.38 4.14 -12.21
N PRO A 427 27.71 5.16 -12.77
CA PRO A 427 28.32 6.08 -13.74
C PRO A 427 29.58 6.75 -13.19
N GLU A 428 30.63 6.85 -14.01
CA GLU A 428 31.89 7.51 -13.64
C GLU A 428 31.79 9.06 -13.61
N HIS A 429 30.62 9.64 -13.87
CA HIS A 429 30.43 11.08 -14.11
C HIS A 429 29.23 11.60 -13.32
N ASN A 430 29.25 12.91 -13.00
CA ASN A 430 28.15 13.62 -12.32
C ASN A 430 26.91 13.89 -13.22
N ASP A 431 26.57 12.97 -14.12
CA ASP A 431 25.28 13.01 -14.83
C ASP A 431 24.18 12.61 -13.85
N MET A 432 23.41 13.59 -13.39
CA MET A 432 22.31 13.40 -12.43
C MET A 432 21.24 12.44 -12.97
N LEU A 433 20.94 12.46 -14.27
CA LEU A 433 19.89 11.64 -14.87
C LEU A 433 20.35 10.19 -15.05
N ALA A 434 21.58 9.97 -15.51
CA ALA A 434 22.17 8.62 -15.57
C ALA A 434 22.28 7.99 -14.18
N ASN A 435 22.72 8.75 -13.18
CA ASN A 435 22.79 8.28 -11.79
C ASN A 435 21.40 7.94 -11.22
N MET A 436 20.39 8.78 -11.45
CA MET A 436 19.02 8.51 -11.01
C MET A 436 18.37 7.32 -11.73
N SER A 437 18.73 7.06 -12.99
CA SER A 437 18.33 5.85 -13.73
C SER A 437 18.92 4.58 -13.09
N THR A 438 20.23 4.56 -12.84
CA THR A 438 20.91 3.46 -12.14
C THR A 438 20.36 3.24 -10.72
N MET A 439 20.06 4.33 -9.98
CA MET A 439 19.40 4.24 -8.67
C MET A 439 18.00 3.63 -8.76
N SER A 440 17.19 4.03 -9.74
CA SER A 440 15.84 3.49 -9.95
C SER A 440 15.87 2.00 -10.34
N HIS A 441 16.86 1.58 -11.13
CA HIS A 441 17.12 0.18 -11.47
C HIS A 441 17.48 -0.64 -10.21
N LEU A 442 18.41 -0.16 -9.39
CA LEU A 442 18.77 -0.78 -8.11
C LEU A 442 17.57 -0.87 -7.16
N MET A 443 16.75 0.19 -7.06
CA MET A 443 15.55 0.24 -6.23
C MET A 443 14.53 -0.85 -6.62
N LEU A 444 14.24 -1.04 -7.91
CA LEU A 444 13.31 -2.09 -8.35
C LEU A 444 13.87 -3.51 -8.12
N GLN A 445 15.18 -3.72 -8.33
CA GLN A 445 15.82 -4.99 -8.01
C GLN A 445 15.76 -5.30 -6.49
N ILE A 446 15.98 -4.30 -5.64
CA ILE A 446 15.87 -4.42 -4.18
C ILE A 446 14.42 -4.68 -3.76
N HIS A 447 13.45 -3.99 -4.36
CA HIS A 447 12.02 -4.17 -4.07
C HIS A 447 11.56 -5.60 -4.41
N HIS A 448 11.98 -6.16 -5.56
CA HIS A 448 11.69 -7.54 -5.94
C HIS A 448 12.14 -8.56 -4.88
N HIS A 449 13.40 -8.48 -4.47
CA HIS A 449 13.96 -9.40 -3.48
C HIS A 449 13.39 -9.14 -2.07
N THR A 450 12.98 -7.91 -1.75
CA THR A 450 12.22 -7.61 -0.52
C THR A 450 10.85 -8.27 -0.52
N LEU A 451 10.12 -8.24 -1.64
CA LEU A 451 8.84 -8.96 -1.79
C LEU A 451 9.04 -10.47 -1.65
N LEU A 452 10.08 -11.07 -2.24
CA LEU A 452 10.42 -12.47 -2.05
C LEU A 452 10.73 -12.81 -0.57
N ILE A 453 11.45 -11.94 0.14
CA ILE A 453 11.68 -12.14 1.59
C ILE A 453 10.35 -12.12 2.35
N MET A 454 9.52 -11.08 2.21
CA MET A 454 8.20 -10.99 2.87
C MET A 454 7.25 -12.14 2.49
N LEU A 455 7.37 -12.66 1.28
CA LEU A 455 6.60 -13.80 0.80
C LEU A 455 7.06 -15.12 1.47
N HIS A 456 8.35 -15.40 1.56
CA HIS A 456 8.83 -16.70 2.03
C HIS A 456 9.17 -16.75 3.54
N LEU A 457 9.32 -15.61 4.21
CA LEU A 457 9.66 -15.49 5.64
C LEU A 457 8.80 -16.36 6.58
N PRO A 458 7.45 -16.44 6.44
CA PRO A 458 6.60 -17.28 7.30
C PRO A 458 6.78 -18.79 7.15
N TYR A 459 7.72 -19.23 6.32
CA TYR A 459 8.07 -20.63 6.07
C TYR A 459 9.57 -20.90 6.24
N MET A 460 10.41 -19.87 6.42
CA MET A 460 11.87 -19.97 6.40
C MET A 460 12.46 -20.87 7.49
N LEU A 461 11.87 -20.86 8.70
CA LEU A 461 12.33 -21.64 9.86
C LEU A 461 11.43 -22.85 10.16
N ARG A 462 10.45 -23.17 9.29
CA ARG A 462 9.51 -24.28 9.53
C ARG A 462 10.19 -25.63 9.44
N ASN A 463 9.98 -26.45 10.47
CA ASN A 463 10.25 -27.90 10.52
C ASN A 463 11.47 -28.33 9.69
N GLN A 464 12.65 -28.15 10.28
CA GLN A 464 13.97 -28.41 9.67
C GLN A 464 14.19 -29.85 9.17
N THR A 465 13.30 -30.80 9.49
CA THR A 465 13.35 -32.18 8.99
C THR A 465 12.51 -32.40 7.72
N ASN A 466 11.70 -31.41 7.32
CA ASN A 466 10.77 -31.48 6.21
C ASN A 466 11.22 -30.58 5.04
N SER A 467 11.90 -31.18 4.08
CA SER A 467 12.48 -30.49 2.90
C SER A 467 11.47 -29.75 2.00
N ARG A 468 10.16 -29.88 2.26
CA ARG A 468 9.11 -29.05 1.65
C ARG A 468 9.42 -27.54 1.73
N PHE A 469 10.01 -27.08 2.83
CA PHE A 469 10.28 -25.66 3.07
C PHE A 469 11.70 -25.21 2.71
N ASP A 470 12.57 -26.11 2.23
CA ASP A 470 13.94 -25.78 1.80
C ASP A 470 13.93 -24.72 0.70
N TYR A 471 12.94 -24.76 -0.21
CA TYR A 471 12.77 -23.73 -1.24
C TYR A 471 12.55 -22.35 -0.62
N ASN A 472 11.58 -22.21 0.28
CA ASN A 472 11.28 -20.93 0.97
C ASN A 472 12.53 -20.37 1.66
N ARG A 473 13.27 -21.23 2.38
CA ARG A 473 14.49 -20.83 3.07
C ARG A 473 15.60 -20.39 2.11
N ASN A 474 15.81 -21.13 1.02
CA ASN A 474 16.80 -20.79 0.00
C ASN A 474 16.44 -19.50 -0.75
N THR A 475 15.17 -19.27 -1.06
CA THR A 475 14.66 -18.03 -1.67
C THR A 475 14.82 -16.83 -0.73
N CYS A 476 14.55 -16.97 0.56
CA CYS A 476 14.85 -15.94 1.57
C CYS A 476 16.35 -15.63 1.66
N LEU A 477 17.22 -16.65 1.79
CA LEU A 477 18.68 -16.48 1.88
C LEU A 477 19.26 -15.82 0.62
N GLY A 478 18.90 -16.34 -0.56
CA GLY A 478 19.35 -15.82 -1.85
C GLY A 478 18.90 -14.39 -2.10
N SER A 479 17.62 -14.09 -1.84
CA SER A 479 17.07 -12.74 -1.95
C SER A 479 17.70 -11.77 -0.96
N SER A 480 18.01 -12.21 0.27
CA SER A 480 18.70 -11.38 1.26
C SER A 480 20.08 -10.97 0.77
N ARG A 481 20.91 -11.92 0.30
CA ARG A 481 22.21 -11.61 -0.31
C ARG A 481 22.08 -10.65 -1.51
N ALA A 482 21.01 -10.80 -2.30
CA ALA A 482 20.74 -9.98 -3.48
C ALA A 482 20.26 -8.55 -3.15
N VAL A 483 19.57 -8.34 -2.02
CA VAL A 483 19.29 -7.02 -1.43
C VAL A 483 20.58 -6.40 -0.92
N LEU A 484 21.26 -7.05 0.03
CA LEU A 484 22.39 -6.46 0.76
C LEU A 484 23.51 -5.97 -0.17
N LYS A 485 23.88 -6.76 -1.19
CA LYS A 485 24.90 -6.37 -2.19
C LYS A 485 24.53 -5.10 -2.96
N ARG A 486 23.24 -4.88 -3.23
CA ARG A 486 22.74 -3.70 -3.94
C ARG A 486 22.57 -2.50 -3.03
N CYS A 487 22.13 -2.72 -1.79
CA CYS A 487 22.00 -1.68 -0.78
C CYS A 487 23.35 -1.02 -0.45
N ILE A 488 24.44 -1.79 -0.35
CA ILE A 488 25.80 -1.24 -0.19
C ILE A 488 26.15 -0.29 -1.34
N ILE A 489 25.88 -0.70 -2.58
CA ILE A 489 26.21 0.10 -3.78
C ILE A 489 25.32 1.35 -3.86
N PHE A 490 24.01 1.21 -3.63
CA PHE A 490 23.08 2.32 -3.56
C PHE A 490 23.49 3.35 -2.50
N ARG A 491 23.80 2.91 -1.27
CA ARG A 491 24.24 3.77 -0.16
C ARG A 491 25.69 4.24 -0.24
N THR A 492 26.47 3.76 -1.21
CA THR A 492 27.76 4.34 -1.58
C THR A 492 27.61 5.46 -2.63
N ALA A 493 26.53 5.43 -3.43
CA ALA A 493 26.18 6.51 -4.38
C ALA A 493 25.19 7.56 -3.80
N ASN A 494 24.51 7.23 -2.70
CA ASN A 494 23.52 8.07 -2.03
C ASN A 494 23.64 7.94 -0.50
N ASP A 495 24.53 8.78 0.04
CA ASP A 495 24.89 8.96 1.45
C ASP A 495 23.80 9.69 2.28
N THR A 496 22.81 10.30 1.64
CA THR A 496 21.67 10.93 2.32
C THR A 496 20.65 9.89 2.80
N ALA A 497 20.62 9.61 4.12
CA ALA A 497 19.74 8.59 4.72
C ALA A 497 18.24 8.87 4.48
N PHE A 498 17.84 10.14 4.39
CA PHE A 498 16.46 10.55 4.12
C PHE A 498 16.10 10.50 2.61
N SER A 499 17.05 10.29 1.72
CA SER A 499 16.76 9.91 0.33
C SER A 499 16.52 8.40 0.27
N CYS A 500 15.37 7.98 -0.28
CA CYS A 500 15.00 6.58 -0.50
C CYS A 500 15.07 5.66 0.75
N ARG A 501 14.57 6.13 1.91
CA ARG A 501 14.53 5.42 3.21
C ARG A 501 14.01 3.96 3.19
N HIS A 502 13.20 3.60 2.18
CA HIS A 502 12.75 2.22 1.95
C HIS A 502 13.91 1.21 1.80
N ILE A 503 15.05 1.65 1.27
CA ILE A 503 16.26 0.83 1.09
C ILE A 503 16.84 0.37 2.43
N ASP A 504 16.72 1.17 3.49
CA ASP A 504 17.30 0.87 4.81
C ASP A 504 16.42 -0.15 5.55
N TYR A 505 15.09 -0.01 5.46
CA TYR A 505 14.14 -1.03 5.92
C TYR A 505 14.33 -2.38 5.19
N SER A 506 14.52 -2.37 3.87
CA SER A 506 14.88 -3.57 3.09
C SER A 506 16.22 -4.16 3.52
N SER A 507 17.23 -3.32 3.82
CA SER A 507 18.56 -3.75 4.28
C SER A 507 18.49 -4.43 5.64
N LEU A 508 17.83 -3.82 6.64
CA LEU A 508 17.65 -4.44 7.95
C LEU A 508 16.86 -5.75 7.84
N THR A 509 15.77 -5.75 7.09
CA THR A 509 14.93 -6.94 6.83
C THR A 509 15.76 -8.08 6.23
N ALA A 510 16.59 -7.79 5.23
CA ALA A 510 17.47 -8.77 4.60
C ALA A 510 18.60 -9.24 5.53
N SER A 511 19.21 -8.35 6.33
CA SER A 511 20.26 -8.73 7.29
C SER A 511 19.70 -9.63 8.40
N MET A 512 18.54 -9.30 8.98
CA MET A 512 17.87 -10.17 9.96
C MET A 512 17.53 -11.54 9.34
N THR A 513 16.94 -11.54 8.13
CA THR A 513 16.61 -12.77 7.39
C THR A 513 17.84 -13.63 7.11
N LEU A 514 18.95 -13.03 6.68
CA LEU A 514 20.18 -13.73 6.36
C LEU A 514 20.80 -14.38 7.61
N LEU A 515 20.91 -13.62 8.71
CA LEU A 515 21.52 -14.08 9.96
C LEU A 515 20.67 -15.14 10.68
N LEU A 516 19.35 -14.92 10.81
CA LEU A 516 18.42 -15.91 11.36
C LEU A 516 18.35 -17.17 10.49
N GLY A 517 18.59 -17.03 9.19
CA GLY A 517 18.74 -18.14 8.26
C GLY A 517 19.92 -19.07 8.53
N HIS A 518 20.83 -18.74 9.47
CA HIS A 518 21.92 -19.62 9.94
C HIS A 518 21.58 -20.45 11.18
N LEU A 519 20.43 -20.25 11.84
CA LEU A 519 19.95 -21.02 13.02
C LEU A 519 19.75 -22.52 12.80
N SER A 520 20.00 -23.03 11.59
CA SER A 520 19.84 -24.44 11.23
C SER A 520 20.90 -24.81 10.20
N ARG A 521 21.57 -25.94 10.34
CA ARG A 521 22.44 -26.43 9.25
C ARG A 521 21.57 -26.92 8.07
N PRO A 522 21.84 -26.53 6.81
CA PRO A 522 21.20 -27.14 5.65
C PRO A 522 21.55 -28.64 5.53
N PRO A 523 20.57 -29.53 5.33
CA PRO A 523 20.84 -30.95 5.15
C PRO A 523 21.67 -31.19 3.88
N ASN A 524 22.52 -32.21 3.91
CA ASN A 524 23.36 -32.69 2.79
C ASN A 524 24.43 -31.70 2.25
N VAL A 525 24.62 -30.52 2.85
CA VAL A 525 25.71 -29.58 2.47
C VAL A 525 27.01 -29.90 3.22
N ARG A 526 28.14 -29.95 2.48
CA ARG A 526 29.51 -30.14 3.04
C ARG A 526 29.83 -29.05 4.05
N GLU A 527 30.56 -29.38 5.13
CA GLU A 527 30.94 -28.36 6.11
C GLU A 527 31.85 -27.28 5.52
N GLU A 528 32.72 -27.63 4.58
CA GLU A 528 33.62 -26.66 3.93
C GLU A 528 32.84 -25.60 3.14
N ASP A 529 31.84 -26.01 2.37
CA ASP A 529 31.03 -25.11 1.55
C ASP A 529 29.98 -24.38 2.39
N TRP A 530 29.44 -25.02 3.44
CA TRP A 530 28.60 -24.36 4.44
C TRP A 530 29.39 -23.28 5.19
N SER A 531 30.60 -23.58 5.68
CA SER A 531 31.50 -22.65 6.34
C SER A 531 31.91 -21.48 5.44
N ARG A 532 32.22 -21.75 4.16
CA ARG A 532 32.45 -20.70 3.15
C ARG A 532 31.25 -19.75 3.06
N GLN A 533 30.03 -20.28 2.91
CA GLN A 533 28.82 -19.46 2.81
C GLN A 533 28.53 -18.69 4.11
N ARG A 534 28.76 -19.30 5.29
CA ARG A 534 28.68 -18.61 6.59
C ARG A 534 29.59 -17.39 6.62
N ASN A 535 30.86 -17.56 6.24
CA ASN A 535 31.85 -16.47 6.26
C ASN A 535 31.52 -15.36 5.24
N GLU A 536 31.06 -15.72 4.03
CA GLU A 536 30.59 -14.76 3.03
C GLU A 536 29.36 -13.96 3.50
N ASP A 537 28.40 -14.62 4.15
CA ASP A 537 27.19 -14.00 4.68
C ASP A 537 27.48 -13.09 5.87
N ARG A 538 28.39 -13.53 6.76
CA ARG A 538 28.87 -12.76 7.92
C ARG A 538 29.54 -11.46 7.47
N ALA A 539 30.50 -11.55 6.53
CA ALA A 539 31.17 -10.39 5.96
C ALA A 539 30.21 -9.46 5.21
N LEU A 540 29.19 -10.01 4.53
CA LEU A 540 28.17 -9.20 3.87
C LEU A 540 27.28 -8.44 4.89
N ALA A 541 26.90 -9.07 5.99
CA ALA A 541 26.16 -8.42 7.08
C ALA A 541 27.02 -7.36 7.81
N GLU A 542 28.30 -7.63 8.04
CA GLU A 542 29.25 -6.67 8.63
C GLU A 542 29.46 -5.44 7.72
N ASN A 543 29.58 -5.61 6.40
CA ASN A 543 29.67 -4.50 5.45
C ASN A 543 28.40 -3.63 5.43
N VAL A 544 27.21 -4.23 5.60
CA VAL A 544 25.94 -3.48 5.72
C VAL A 544 25.85 -2.76 7.06
N MET A 545 26.24 -3.42 8.15
CA MET A 545 26.30 -2.82 9.48
C MET A 545 27.22 -1.59 9.50
N ALA A 546 28.43 -1.70 8.94
CA ALA A 546 29.37 -0.59 8.84
C ALA A 546 28.82 0.57 7.97
N LYS A 547 28.14 0.27 6.86
CA LYS A 547 27.49 1.31 6.03
C LYS A 547 26.31 1.96 6.76
N MET A 548 25.59 1.25 7.63
CA MET A 548 24.56 1.83 8.51
C MET A 548 25.16 2.68 9.63
N GLU A 549 26.28 2.28 10.22
CA GLU A 549 27.03 3.09 11.20
C GLU A 549 27.54 4.39 10.56
N GLU A 550 28.06 4.31 9.34
CA GLU A 550 28.48 5.46 8.52
C GLU A 550 27.30 6.43 8.24
N LEU A 551 26.16 5.90 7.75
CA LEU A 551 24.95 6.71 7.50
C LEU A 551 24.42 7.37 8.78
N ALA A 552 24.42 6.65 9.91
CA ALA A 552 24.00 7.17 11.19
C ALA A 552 24.84 8.38 11.62
N VAL A 553 26.17 8.29 11.51
CA VAL A 553 27.08 9.39 11.87
C VAL A 553 27.00 10.56 10.88
N LEU A 554 26.84 10.29 9.58
CA LEU A 554 26.75 11.33 8.55
C LEU A 554 25.43 12.12 8.55
N ASN A 555 24.33 11.52 9.02
CA ASN A 555 22.97 12.10 8.91
C ASN A 555 22.29 12.35 10.26
N ASP A 556 22.94 12.06 11.39
CA ASP A 556 22.33 11.94 12.73
C ASP A 556 21.14 10.94 12.74
N ASP A 557 21.25 9.87 11.95
CA ASP A 557 20.12 8.98 11.66
C ASP A 557 19.98 7.83 12.67
N LYS A 558 19.07 8.02 13.62
CA LYS A 558 18.69 7.03 14.64
C LYS A 558 18.27 5.67 14.06
N LEU A 559 17.63 5.63 12.88
CA LEU A 559 17.22 4.38 12.24
C LEU A 559 18.40 3.53 11.79
N SER A 560 19.39 4.14 11.13
CA SER A 560 20.60 3.45 10.73
C SER A 560 21.41 2.99 11.96
N CYS A 561 21.42 3.81 13.03
CA CYS A 561 22.06 3.47 14.30
C CYS A 561 21.43 2.23 14.97
N GLU A 562 20.11 2.21 15.16
CA GLU A 562 19.40 1.06 15.75
C GLU A 562 19.45 -0.17 14.83
N SER A 563 19.39 0.02 13.51
CA SER A 563 19.51 -1.08 12.54
C SER A 563 20.87 -1.77 12.63
N ALA A 564 21.97 -1.01 12.69
CA ALA A 564 23.29 -1.55 12.95
C ALA A 564 23.36 -2.24 14.33
N GLY A 565 22.71 -1.68 15.36
CA GLY A 565 22.58 -2.28 16.68
C GLY A 565 21.91 -3.65 16.69
N ILE A 566 20.85 -3.84 15.90
CA ILE A 566 20.17 -5.15 15.74
C ILE A 566 21.06 -6.14 14.97
N ILE A 567 21.69 -5.70 13.86
CA ILE A 567 22.58 -6.56 13.07
C ILE A 567 23.76 -7.05 13.93
N ARG A 568 24.36 -6.15 14.73
CA ARG A 568 25.47 -6.47 15.64
C ARG A 568 25.09 -7.52 16.70
N GLN A 569 23.87 -7.44 17.22
CA GLN A 569 23.33 -8.45 18.15
C GLN A 569 23.09 -9.80 17.47
N LEU A 570 22.68 -9.84 16.20
CA LEU A 570 22.38 -11.09 15.47
C LEU A 570 23.61 -11.79 14.87
N LEU A 571 24.73 -11.09 14.64
CA LEU A 571 25.96 -11.66 14.06
C LEU A 571 26.46 -12.96 14.74
N PRO A 572 26.46 -13.11 16.09
CA PRO A 572 26.93 -14.33 16.77
C PRO A 572 26.17 -15.62 16.42
N ILE A 573 25.00 -15.55 15.79
CA ILE A 573 24.25 -16.73 15.31
C ILE A 573 25.09 -17.52 14.29
N VAL A 574 25.80 -16.82 13.39
CA VAL A 574 26.62 -17.44 12.33
C VAL A 574 27.82 -18.19 12.92
N ASP A 575 28.37 -17.66 14.01
CA ASP A 575 29.50 -18.24 14.73
C ASP A 575 29.05 -19.44 15.57
N SER A 576 27.92 -19.33 16.29
CA SER A 576 27.41 -20.33 17.26
C SER A 576 26.95 -21.65 16.62
N CYS A 577 26.49 -21.64 15.37
CA CYS A 577 26.13 -22.85 14.64
C CYS A 577 27.32 -23.56 13.96
N SER A 578 28.56 -23.14 14.26
CA SER A 578 29.76 -23.91 13.93
C SER A 578 29.89 -25.11 14.87
N GLY A 579 29.99 -26.33 14.32
CA GLY A 579 30.05 -27.60 15.06
C GLY A 579 31.36 -27.85 15.82
N ALA A 580 31.75 -26.92 16.70
CA ALA A 580 32.89 -27.06 17.59
C ALA A 580 32.60 -28.04 18.73
N ASP A 581 33.65 -28.69 19.24
CA ASP A 581 33.59 -29.67 20.33
C ASP A 581 32.74 -29.17 21.52
N PRO A 582 31.81 -29.99 22.08
CA PRO A 582 31.02 -29.60 23.25
C PRO A 582 31.90 -29.25 24.47
N ALA A 583 33.13 -29.77 24.53
CA ALA A 583 34.13 -29.41 25.53
C ALA A 583 34.55 -27.91 25.48
N ARG A 584 34.45 -27.24 24.32
CA ARG A 584 34.71 -25.79 24.19
C ARG A 584 33.48 -24.91 24.49
N LEU A 585 32.27 -25.45 24.28
CA LEU A 585 31.00 -24.77 24.58
C LEU A 585 30.64 -24.78 26.08
N ALA A 586 31.45 -25.42 26.92
CA ALA A 586 31.24 -25.53 28.37
C ALA A 586 31.50 -24.23 29.15
N CYS A 587 32.27 -23.27 28.61
CA CYS A 587 32.76 -22.10 29.36
C CYS A 587 32.03 -20.78 29.08
N ASP A 588 30.99 -20.76 28.23
CA ASP A 588 30.38 -19.51 27.75
C ASP A 588 28.86 -19.66 27.55
N GLU A 589 28.10 -19.56 28.64
CA GLU A 589 26.63 -19.69 28.60
C GLU A 589 25.96 -18.56 27.80
N ALA A 590 26.60 -17.39 27.73
CA ALA A 590 26.12 -16.23 26.98
C ALA A 590 26.04 -16.46 25.46
N ARG A 591 26.68 -17.52 24.91
CA ARG A 591 26.52 -17.90 23.48
C ARG A 591 25.32 -18.80 23.20
N ARG A 592 24.74 -19.43 24.22
CA ARG A 592 23.69 -20.45 24.05
C ARG A 592 22.32 -19.84 23.78
N ASN A 593 22.02 -18.73 24.45
CA ASN A 593 20.76 -18.01 24.33
C ASN A 593 21.07 -16.54 24.00
N LEU A 594 20.87 -16.14 22.75
CA LEU A 594 20.98 -14.75 22.35
C LEU A 594 19.69 -14.01 22.75
N GLN A 595 19.82 -12.90 23.47
CA GLN A 595 18.70 -12.01 23.77
C GLN A 595 18.78 -10.76 22.91
N LEU A 596 17.75 -10.53 22.10
CA LEU A 596 17.57 -9.33 21.30
C LEU A 596 16.44 -8.51 21.89
N THR A 597 16.76 -7.36 22.50
CA THR A 597 15.73 -6.43 23.02
C THR A 597 15.24 -5.55 21.88
N ILE A 598 13.92 -5.59 21.61
CA ILE A 598 13.29 -4.79 20.56
C ILE A 598 12.28 -3.82 21.20
N PRO A 599 12.39 -2.50 20.93
CA PRO A 599 11.46 -1.50 21.45
C PRO A 599 9.99 -1.92 21.24
N TYR A 600 9.23 -1.92 22.33
CA TYR A 600 7.77 -2.17 22.35
C TYR A 600 7.30 -3.58 21.94
N LEU A 601 8.17 -4.42 21.36
CA LEU A 601 7.93 -5.85 21.15
C LEU A 601 8.40 -6.71 22.33
N GLY A 602 9.44 -6.30 23.04
CA GLY A 602 9.99 -7.01 24.22
C GLY A 602 11.36 -7.66 23.96
N VAL A 603 11.70 -8.68 24.77
CA VAL A 603 12.96 -9.43 24.64
C VAL A 603 12.72 -10.71 23.86
N ILE A 604 13.34 -10.83 22.69
CA ILE A 604 13.32 -12.06 21.89
C ILE A 604 14.46 -12.97 22.34
N ASN A 605 14.12 -14.17 22.81
CA ASN A 605 15.09 -15.21 23.17
C ASN A 605 15.33 -16.13 21.97
N ILE A 606 16.59 -16.24 21.54
CA ILE A 606 17.03 -17.05 20.39
C ILE A 606 18.04 -18.09 20.88
N ASN A 607 17.57 -19.32 21.09
CA ASN A 607 18.38 -20.43 21.57
C ASN A 607 19.14 -21.07 20.39
N THR A 608 20.48 -21.02 20.41
CA THR A 608 21.36 -21.42 19.30
C THR A 608 21.76 -22.91 19.31
N THR A 609 21.41 -23.64 20.37
CA THR A 609 21.88 -25.00 20.62
C THR A 609 21.10 -26.08 19.85
N ALA A 610 21.76 -26.73 18.88
CA ALA A 610 21.24 -27.86 18.13
C ALA A 610 21.29 -29.19 18.93
N ASN A 611 20.54 -29.29 20.03
CA ASN A 611 20.41 -30.53 20.80
C ASN A 611 19.52 -31.54 20.06
N GLN A 612 20.13 -32.40 19.24
CA GLN A 612 19.43 -33.43 18.44
C GLN A 612 18.92 -34.62 19.27
N ALA A 613 18.52 -34.40 20.53
CA ALA A 613 18.08 -35.44 21.44
C ALA A 613 16.88 -34.99 22.32
N ALA A 614 15.71 -35.53 22.00
CA ALA A 614 14.58 -35.76 22.91
C ALA A 614 13.69 -34.60 23.41
N GLU A 615 13.71 -33.40 22.81
CA GLU A 615 12.69 -32.36 23.06
C GLU A 615 12.04 -31.79 21.77
N PRO A 616 10.80 -31.27 21.83
CA PRO A 616 10.07 -30.76 20.65
C PRO A 616 10.69 -29.47 20.08
N PRO A 617 10.43 -29.15 18.79
CA PRO A 617 11.19 -28.13 18.07
C PRO A 617 10.96 -26.70 18.57
N HIS A 618 12.01 -26.12 19.15
CA HIS A 618 12.37 -24.70 19.21
C HIS A 618 11.24 -23.68 18.98
N ALA A 619 10.60 -23.23 20.06
CA ALA A 619 9.80 -22.00 20.03
C ALA A 619 10.69 -20.75 20.12
N VAL A 620 10.35 -19.70 19.37
CA VAL A 620 10.74 -18.33 19.74
C VAL A 620 9.66 -17.83 20.69
N ASP A 621 9.93 -17.82 22.00
CA ASP A 621 8.94 -17.36 22.95
C ASP A 621 8.79 -15.84 22.87
N LEU A 622 7.57 -15.41 22.53
CA LEU A 622 7.12 -14.02 22.52
C LEU A 622 6.04 -13.83 23.60
N SER A 623 6.30 -14.38 24.80
CA SER A 623 5.54 -14.03 25.99
C SER A 623 5.63 -12.51 26.22
N HIS A 624 4.47 -11.87 26.41
CA HIS A 624 4.30 -10.42 26.57
C HIS A 624 4.49 -9.55 25.30
N SER A 625 3.69 -9.80 24.26
CA SER A 625 3.35 -8.74 23.29
C SER A 625 1.83 -8.60 23.09
N GLN A 626 1.29 -7.45 23.51
CA GLN A 626 -0.06 -7.00 23.18
C GLN A 626 -0.02 -5.52 22.77
N LEU A 627 0.34 -5.24 21.52
CA LEU A 627 -0.25 -4.10 20.82
C LEU A 627 -1.58 -4.54 20.19
N PRO A 628 -2.64 -3.72 20.24
CA PRO A 628 -3.93 -4.06 19.68
C PRO A 628 -3.92 -3.99 18.13
N THR A 629 -3.47 -5.06 17.48
CA THR A 629 -3.84 -5.32 16.09
C THR A 629 -5.25 -5.93 16.05
N PRO A 630 -6.17 -5.41 15.21
CA PRO A 630 -7.57 -5.84 15.20
C PRO A 630 -7.69 -7.26 14.64
N SER A 631 -7.69 -8.24 15.54
CA SER A 631 -7.67 -9.67 15.27
C SER A 631 -8.97 -10.31 15.79
N ASN A 632 -10.00 -10.34 14.93
CA ASN A 632 -11.33 -10.85 15.26
C ASN A 632 -11.36 -12.39 15.39
N ASN A 633 -10.81 -12.90 16.49
CA ASN A 633 -10.97 -14.30 16.89
C ASN A 633 -12.34 -14.52 17.54
N THR A 634 -13.33 -14.89 16.73
CA THR A 634 -14.68 -15.26 17.17
C THR A 634 -14.65 -16.59 17.94
N THR A 635 -14.35 -16.54 19.24
CA THR A 635 -14.33 -17.73 20.11
C THR A 635 -15.73 -18.05 20.61
N THR A 636 -16.41 -18.98 19.94
CA THR A 636 -17.72 -19.51 20.36
C THR A 636 -17.61 -20.30 21.65
N THR A 637 -17.85 -19.65 22.80
CA THR A 637 -17.70 -20.27 24.12
C THR A 637 -18.94 -21.10 24.46
N THR A 638 -18.82 -22.43 24.34
CA THR A 638 -19.82 -23.37 24.88
C THR A 638 -19.69 -23.44 26.41
N VAL A 639 -20.60 -22.81 27.13
CA VAL A 639 -20.64 -22.85 28.60
C VAL A 639 -21.49 -24.03 29.07
N SER A 640 -20.91 -24.89 29.91
CA SER A 640 -21.65 -25.94 30.62
C SER A 640 -22.48 -25.35 31.77
N SER A 641 -23.70 -25.85 31.95
CA SER A 641 -24.69 -25.37 32.92
C SER A 641 -24.33 -25.71 34.37
N GLU A 642 -24.47 -24.74 35.29
CA GLU A 642 -25.00 -25.01 36.63
C GLU A 642 -25.64 -23.77 37.30
N ALA A 643 -26.74 -24.01 38.04
CA ALA A 643 -27.48 -23.15 38.99
C ALA A 643 -28.06 -21.78 38.53
N TYR A 644 -29.36 -21.57 38.85
CA TYR A 644 -30.10 -20.31 38.71
C TYR A 644 -29.97 -19.39 39.94
N GLN A 645 -30.06 -18.08 39.73
CA GLN A 645 -30.94 -17.20 40.52
C GLN A 645 -31.31 -15.92 39.74
N ASP A 646 -32.58 -15.52 39.79
CA ASP A 646 -33.13 -14.45 38.95
C ASP A 646 -32.89 -13.02 39.48
N THR A 647 -32.62 -12.08 38.58
CA THR A 647 -33.00 -10.66 38.74
C THR A 647 -32.93 -9.93 37.38
N PRO A 648 -33.93 -9.10 37.00
CA PRO A 648 -33.94 -8.42 35.70
C PRO A 648 -33.16 -7.09 35.71
N PRO A 649 -32.56 -6.67 34.58
CA PRO A 649 -31.90 -5.37 34.46
C PRO A 649 -32.91 -4.22 34.30
N PRO A 650 -32.70 -3.05 34.94
CA PRO A 650 -33.48 -1.85 34.66
C PRO A 650 -33.07 -1.24 33.30
N ALA A 651 -34.02 -0.59 32.63
CA ALA A 651 -33.81 0.01 31.32
C ALA A 651 -33.02 1.34 31.37
N LEU A 652 -32.36 1.68 30.26
CA LEU A 652 -31.80 3.02 30.02
C LEU A 652 -32.94 4.05 29.99
N SER A 653 -32.78 5.16 30.72
CA SER A 653 -33.66 6.32 30.61
C SER A 653 -32.86 7.56 30.20
N LEU A 654 -33.34 8.23 29.15
CA LEU A 654 -32.73 9.39 28.51
C LEU A 654 -33.44 10.67 28.98
N GLU A 655 -33.16 11.14 30.20
CA GLU A 655 -33.76 12.39 30.69
C GLU A 655 -32.92 13.07 31.79
N ALA A 656 -32.00 13.96 31.38
CA ALA A 656 -31.27 14.89 32.26
C ALA A 656 -30.65 16.08 31.49
N PHE A 657 -31.30 16.58 30.44
CA PHE A 657 -30.96 17.89 29.85
C PHE A 657 -31.76 19.00 30.54
N LEU A 658 -31.23 20.23 30.51
CA LEU A 658 -31.73 21.48 31.15
C LEU A 658 -31.41 21.58 32.66
N GLY A 659 -30.55 22.54 33.05
CA GLY A 659 -30.11 22.66 34.45
C GLY A 659 -29.22 23.87 34.85
N THR A 660 -29.20 24.97 34.07
CA THR A 660 -28.67 26.32 34.41
C THR A 660 -27.24 26.50 34.98
N ASP A 661 -26.42 27.23 34.21
CA ASP A 661 -25.35 28.18 34.58
C ASP A 661 -24.59 28.07 35.93
N ASN A 662 -23.25 28.08 35.83
CA ASN A 662 -22.46 29.26 36.24
C ASN A 662 -21.02 29.28 35.66
N THR A 663 -20.61 30.45 35.17
CA THR A 663 -19.22 30.95 35.00
C THR A 663 -18.08 29.96 34.69
N ILE A 664 -17.60 29.97 33.43
CA ILE A 664 -16.28 29.43 33.04
C ILE A 664 -15.32 30.60 32.74
N PRO A 665 -14.22 30.78 33.50
CA PRO A 665 -13.08 31.58 33.06
C PRO A 665 -12.26 30.81 32.01
N HIS A 666 -11.66 31.51 31.05
CA HIS A 666 -10.66 30.91 30.16
C HIS A 666 -9.40 30.53 30.94
N GLU A 667 -9.04 29.26 30.95
CA GLU A 667 -7.64 28.82 30.96
C GLU A 667 -7.44 27.74 29.88
N ASP A 668 -6.24 27.73 29.29
CA ASP A 668 -5.91 27.01 28.07
C ASP A 668 -4.89 25.92 28.38
N VAL A 669 -5.34 24.65 28.41
CA VAL A 669 -4.49 23.48 28.68
C VAL A 669 -4.86 22.35 27.74
N GLY A 670 -3.94 22.02 26.83
CA GLY A 670 -4.05 20.87 25.94
C GLY A 670 -3.92 19.54 26.68
N ALA A 671 -5.02 19.04 27.24
CA ALA A 671 -5.11 17.71 27.83
C ALA A 671 -5.16 16.62 26.73
N GLY A 672 -4.01 16.32 26.14
CA GLY A 672 -3.84 15.08 25.38
C GLY A 672 -4.14 13.87 26.27
N LEU A 673 -4.82 12.85 25.72
CA LEU A 673 -5.15 11.63 26.46
C LEU A 673 -3.85 10.89 26.83
N SER A 674 -3.41 11.03 28.10
CA SER A 674 -2.21 10.34 28.58
C SER A 674 -2.39 8.83 28.55
N ALA A 675 -1.30 8.11 28.27
CA ALA A 675 -1.28 6.64 28.21
C ALA A 675 -1.53 5.97 29.58
N ASP A 676 -1.45 6.74 30.68
CA ASP A 676 -1.55 6.27 32.07
C ASP A 676 -2.85 5.52 32.42
N CYS A 677 -3.89 5.61 31.58
CA CYS A 677 -5.13 4.86 31.73
C CYS A 677 -4.99 3.35 31.39
N LEU A 678 -3.84 2.90 30.85
CA LEU A 678 -3.51 1.49 30.64
C LEU A 678 -2.22 1.15 31.40
N GLY A 679 -2.31 0.19 32.33
CA GLY A 679 -1.35 0.07 33.43
C GLY A 679 0.10 -0.18 33.04
N GLY A 680 0.96 0.81 33.28
CA GLY A 680 2.39 0.64 33.59
C GLY A 680 3.34 0.31 32.44
N TRP A 681 2.86 0.06 31.22
CA TRP A 681 3.71 -0.14 30.05
C TRP A 681 3.83 1.15 29.23
N PRO A 682 5.02 1.65 28.91
CA PRO A 682 5.20 2.82 28.04
C PRO A 682 4.93 2.43 26.58
N CYS A 683 3.65 2.23 26.24
CA CYS A 683 3.22 2.14 24.86
C CYS A 683 3.39 3.53 24.22
N PRO A 684 4.13 3.65 23.10
CA PRO A 684 4.30 4.92 22.42
C PRO A 684 2.95 5.33 21.82
N GLY A 685 2.75 6.63 21.63
CA GLY A 685 1.55 7.14 20.98
C GLY A 685 1.37 6.50 19.59
N ILE A 686 0.12 6.29 19.18
CA ILE A 686 -0.20 5.66 17.88
C ILE A 686 0.37 6.43 16.66
N THR A 687 0.74 7.69 16.87
CA THR A 687 1.46 8.57 15.93
C THR A 687 2.73 9.17 16.56
N ALA A 688 3.46 8.41 17.38
CA ALA A 688 4.78 8.81 17.89
C ALA A 688 5.78 9.08 16.75
N GLU A 689 6.78 9.94 16.98
CA GLU A 689 7.80 10.24 15.97
C GLU A 689 8.78 9.08 15.77
N ALA A 690 9.50 9.07 14.64
CA ALA A 690 10.62 8.16 14.41
C ALA A 690 11.79 8.36 15.40
N GLY A 691 11.86 9.52 16.08
CA GLY A 691 12.74 9.73 17.23
C GLY A 691 12.35 8.85 18.42
N ASP A 692 11.06 8.81 18.76
CA ASP A 692 10.53 8.04 19.89
C ASP A 692 10.47 6.53 19.55
N TRP A 693 9.86 6.17 18.43
CA TRP A 693 9.74 4.80 17.93
C TRP A 693 10.27 4.69 16.51
N THR A 694 11.52 4.26 16.39
CA THR A 694 12.30 4.31 15.16
C THR A 694 11.88 3.30 14.08
N PHE A 695 11.46 2.09 14.46
CA PHE A 695 10.98 1.09 13.49
C PHE A 695 9.48 1.14 13.21
N GLN A 696 8.70 1.93 13.95
CA GLN A 696 7.25 2.10 13.74
C GLN A 696 6.43 0.79 13.60
N GLY A 697 6.88 -0.34 14.14
CA GLY A 697 6.21 -1.63 14.02
C GLY A 697 6.61 -2.50 12.82
N VAL A 698 7.59 -2.09 12.00
CA VAL A 698 8.17 -2.93 10.93
C VAL A 698 8.91 -4.12 11.53
N ASP A 699 9.62 -3.90 12.63
CA ASP A 699 10.19 -4.91 13.51
C ASP A 699 9.11 -5.91 13.98
N THR A 700 8.04 -5.42 14.58
CA THR A 700 6.91 -6.20 15.09
C THR A 700 6.28 -7.06 13.99
N THR A 701 6.12 -6.50 12.80
CA THR A 701 5.59 -7.20 11.62
C THR A 701 6.54 -8.31 11.15
N PHE A 702 7.85 -8.05 11.08
CA PHE A 702 8.86 -9.05 10.72
C PHE A 702 8.84 -10.26 11.66
N TRP A 703 8.89 -10.02 12.97
CA TRP A 703 8.91 -11.10 13.97
C TRP A 703 7.57 -11.84 14.09
N SER A 704 6.44 -11.14 13.91
CA SER A 704 5.13 -11.80 13.81
C SER A 704 5.05 -12.73 12.61
N LEU A 705 5.49 -12.28 11.42
CA LEU A 705 5.52 -13.12 10.20
C LEU A 705 6.42 -14.34 10.38
N LEU A 706 7.57 -14.19 11.04
CA LEU A 706 8.49 -15.29 11.33
C LEU A 706 7.90 -16.30 12.33
N ASN A 707 7.28 -15.84 13.43
CA ASN A 707 6.72 -16.72 14.46
C ASN A 707 5.43 -17.43 14.01
N CYS A 708 4.63 -16.82 13.12
CA CYS A 708 3.57 -17.52 12.38
C CYS A 708 4.08 -18.73 11.56
N GLY A 709 5.39 -18.81 11.31
CA GLY A 709 6.09 -20.00 10.86
C GLY A 709 6.19 -21.09 11.94
N VAL A 710 6.69 -20.72 13.11
CA VAL A 710 7.09 -21.65 14.19
C VAL A 710 5.90 -22.26 14.92
N SER A 711 4.87 -21.47 15.25
CA SER A 711 3.82 -21.90 16.19
C SER A 711 2.72 -22.83 15.63
N SER A 712 2.64 -23.07 14.31
CA SER A 712 1.42 -23.65 13.71
C SER A 712 1.21 -25.15 13.88
N ASP A 713 2.20 -25.88 14.38
CA ASP A 713 2.23 -27.36 14.29
C ASP A 713 1.89 -28.06 15.64
N PHE A 714 1.58 -27.30 16.70
CA PHE A 714 1.29 -27.83 18.04
C PHE A 714 -0.15 -28.35 18.27
N THR A 715 -0.97 -28.50 17.23
CA THR A 715 -2.31 -29.10 17.34
C THR A 715 -2.54 -30.22 16.33
N ARG A 716 -2.08 -31.44 16.64
CA ARG A 716 -2.65 -32.68 16.08
C ARG A 716 -2.35 -33.93 16.90
#